data_AF-A0A8H3KVF5-F1
#
_entry.id   AF-A0A8H3KVF5-F1
#
_cell.length_a   1.000
_cell.length_b   1.000
_cell.length_c   1.000
_cell.angle_alpha   90.00
_cell.angle_beta   90.00
_cell.angle_gamma   90.00
#
_symmetry.space_group_name_H-M   'P 1'
#
loop_
_entity.id
_entity.type
_entity.pdbx_description
1 polymer ?
#
loop_
_entity_poly.entity_id
_entity_poly.type
_entity_poly.pdbx_seq_one_letter_code
_entity_poly.pdbx_strand_id
1 'polypeptide(L)'
;MSFKKQTIQLLSLGSLVPTFYYGVYSVNWWTFTDRKILNEKKQICIPLRLNMRVQLELNKTIFIVRIVSAEDGIKPGYICESDVASKVYFSASEAVNKTYNNLFNNKTRYSGPSVLGFDNENITQELLSDVLFCSFKITVDKLIILIIKLSDSNDNMKKERIAYYSDISLTEVWKKTGILKNYDGGILFGIEHSATINALKIYAKLPICSVNEWDNIEIMTQAFKWHLKRQTTILDLNWHKFFIEWKEQESNIIEFMVHLKPLYPLNYKFNDRELRAWRLMMKSVGCTNIMPYKKEKSKPEFWTCAVNSSSDSTALLYLFNKNLLNGVYNNKAEFKKENNQLKIIIDKFWKCFKEAIKVNKSGLDGKQRILSIITEKFGFREIQKKLQTSNDLISASTKYSRINSPGCPAKIKPVVTQSCISEIKDREFESFFSDKENVTMSSYHVDLKTNLPLLYLKDSKETLWQKFEAAYPDGIKRTSFMACLASGQYVYRKDLGGLCNICNEYCYKVFDTLISLARLHVEKESRNSLVNELEKLRHHLKRGFENELIVNEDGTVPHMDTINHCLLYVFRECTQEHKSRCAMCDQLFVLLEHLTVVLPENFRTIIEESRNKLCYFLAHQARKVYLNNQFKAKLLELDDDGVILVCDYKMRILPKSACETKEQFFGKRGWTLHTILVFTKYNASQLNVQAFDHWSTDTKQDAWFIASSFDAVFETLDPKPKWIKIFSDNGGHYHNSELMTVVANWNHWYEIDIRGWHFFESGEAKSSVDSHHAQIAHSIKRYVRVGYNLDNGEKIEDAIKNLGGTSVAHLEPKRNHVPVKTISGITKLSYFEWPIEGPFIGYIQAQTLPHIGEWSRYSPTDISKLIDESLHKPTPDISTHTKPNLPWNFPIVRIKDKTNKSMLEIGNNTQICPTDISDKFQLENGWALKSNQKYGQRGVGKRITVLVKAYLKGFFLAGNVNKTDRMSAKDMYIELNKLAEEGEIQKDEVPEIKTIEGWITRYSASLRKESAEQRVIGETNKRRW
;
A
#
# COMPACT_ATOMS: atom_id res chain seq x y z
N MET A 1 11.45 3.52 -14.48
CA MET A 1 12.52 2.51 -14.62
C MET A 1 11.89 1.17 -15.01
N SER A 2 12.24 0.68 -16.19
CA SER A 2 11.91 -0.68 -16.63
C SER A 2 12.64 -1.69 -15.72
N PHE A 3 11.92 -2.61 -15.08
CA PHE A 3 12.54 -3.76 -14.43
C PHE A 3 13.20 -4.60 -15.53
N LYS A 4 14.53 -4.56 -15.63
CA LYS A 4 15.27 -5.56 -16.42
C LYS A 4 14.84 -6.94 -15.91
N LYS A 5 14.30 -7.76 -16.82
CA LYS A 5 13.99 -9.18 -16.58
C LYS A 5 15.27 -9.83 -16.04
N GLN A 6 15.26 -10.25 -14.78
CA GLN A 6 16.39 -10.94 -14.16
C GLN A 6 16.60 -12.28 -14.89
N THR A 7 17.82 -12.54 -15.31
CA THR A 7 18.24 -13.84 -15.86
C THR A 7 18.40 -14.82 -14.70
N ILE A 8 17.49 -15.78 -14.61
CA ILE A 8 17.47 -16.84 -13.58
C ILE A 8 17.57 -18.19 -14.28
N GLN A 9 18.47 -19.05 -13.82
CA GLN A 9 18.73 -20.37 -14.38
C GLN A 9 18.79 -21.43 -13.27
N LEU A 10 18.10 -22.55 -13.45
CA LEU A 10 18.22 -23.71 -12.58
C LEU A 10 19.52 -24.46 -12.95
N LEU A 11 20.44 -24.60 -11.98
CA LEU A 11 21.71 -25.31 -12.17
C LEU A 11 21.62 -26.77 -11.76
N SER A 12 20.84 -27.07 -10.72
CA SER A 12 20.60 -28.43 -10.25
C SER A 12 19.18 -28.55 -9.69
N LEU A 13 18.48 -29.59 -10.12
CA LEU A 13 17.12 -29.89 -9.70
C LEU A 13 17.03 -30.20 -8.19
N GLY A 14 18.05 -30.84 -7.61
CA GLY A 14 18.00 -31.34 -6.23
C GLY A 14 17.16 -32.62 -6.08
N SER A 15 17.10 -33.15 -4.86
CA SER A 15 16.44 -34.43 -4.55
C SER A 15 15.13 -34.28 -3.79
N LEU A 16 14.18 -35.18 -4.07
CA LEU A 16 12.94 -35.37 -3.33
C LEU A 16 13.13 -36.50 -2.30
N VAL A 17 13.26 -36.12 -1.03
CA VAL A 17 13.39 -37.04 0.09
C VAL A 17 12.01 -37.32 0.70
N PRO A 18 11.45 -38.54 0.59
CA PRO A 18 10.04 -38.79 0.96
C PRO A 18 9.64 -38.34 2.37
N THR A 19 10.54 -38.44 3.35
CA THR A 19 10.31 -38.00 4.74
C THR A 19 10.08 -36.49 4.86
N PHE A 20 10.70 -35.69 3.98
CA PHE A 20 10.52 -34.24 3.98
C PHE A 20 9.27 -33.80 3.23
N TYR A 21 8.89 -34.44 2.13
CA TYR A 21 7.76 -33.96 1.30
C TYR A 21 6.42 -34.62 1.63
N TYR A 22 6.45 -35.80 2.25
CA TYR A 22 5.27 -36.60 2.58
C TYR A 22 5.22 -37.04 4.04
N GLY A 23 6.11 -36.51 4.89
CA GLY A 23 6.11 -36.74 6.34
C GLY A 23 5.40 -35.63 7.14
N VAL A 24 5.55 -35.69 8.47
CA VAL A 24 4.84 -34.83 9.43
C VAL A 24 5.14 -33.33 9.24
N TYR A 25 6.34 -32.98 8.78
CA TYR A 25 6.80 -31.59 8.60
C TYR A 25 6.78 -31.11 7.14
N SER A 26 6.06 -31.84 6.27
CA SER A 26 6.00 -31.58 4.84
C SER A 26 5.54 -30.18 4.46
N VAL A 27 4.71 -29.55 5.28
CA VAL A 27 4.25 -28.17 5.07
C VAL A 27 5.40 -27.17 4.86
N ASN A 28 6.58 -27.41 5.44
CA ASN A 28 7.75 -26.53 5.33
C ASN A 28 8.51 -26.68 4.01
N TRP A 29 8.32 -27.80 3.32
CA TRP A 29 9.05 -28.17 2.09
C TRP A 29 8.24 -27.92 0.81
N TRP A 30 7.02 -27.39 0.94
CA TRP A 30 6.15 -27.00 -0.16
C TRP A 30 5.91 -25.48 -0.17
N THR A 31 6.11 -24.85 -1.34
CA THR A 31 5.76 -23.45 -1.60
C THR A 31 4.48 -23.37 -2.43
N PHE A 32 3.57 -22.47 -2.06
CA PHE A 32 2.28 -22.29 -2.73
C PHE A 32 2.26 -20.93 -3.42
N THR A 33 2.02 -20.92 -4.73
CA THR A 33 1.94 -19.70 -5.55
C THR A 33 0.60 -19.62 -6.28
N ASP A 34 -0.01 -18.44 -6.29
CA ASP A 34 -1.26 -18.23 -7.00
C ASP A 34 -0.95 -17.80 -8.44
N ARG A 35 -1.34 -18.62 -9.43
CA ARG A 35 -1.34 -18.21 -10.84
C ARG A 35 -2.75 -17.97 -11.36
N LYS A 36 -2.91 -16.88 -12.11
CA LYS A 36 -4.10 -16.62 -12.92
C LYS A 36 -3.90 -17.30 -14.27
N ILE A 37 -4.69 -18.34 -14.57
CA ILE A 37 -4.81 -18.90 -15.91
C ILE A 37 -6.30 -18.89 -16.25
N LEU A 38 -6.66 -18.27 -17.38
CA LEU A 38 -8.01 -18.31 -18.00
C LEU A 38 -9.19 -18.32 -16.98
N ASN A 39 -9.36 -17.23 -16.24
CA ASN A 39 -10.51 -16.99 -15.35
C ASN A 39 -10.72 -17.95 -14.16
N GLU A 40 -9.77 -18.83 -13.85
CA GLU A 40 -9.75 -19.60 -12.59
C GLU A 40 -8.45 -19.33 -11.82
N LYS A 41 -8.55 -19.07 -10.50
CA LYS A 41 -7.37 -19.05 -9.63
C LYS A 41 -6.99 -20.50 -9.34
N LYS A 42 -5.92 -20.99 -9.93
CA LYS A 42 -5.36 -22.30 -9.58
C LYS A 42 -4.08 -22.08 -8.77
N GLN A 43 -4.11 -22.50 -7.52
CA GLN A 43 -2.92 -22.50 -6.67
C GLN A 43 -1.97 -23.60 -7.16
N ILE A 44 -0.72 -23.23 -7.44
CA ILE A 44 0.34 -24.15 -7.85
C ILE A 44 1.18 -24.44 -6.61
N CYS A 45 1.41 -25.73 -6.34
CA CYS A 45 2.25 -26.20 -5.25
C CYS A 45 3.61 -26.64 -5.82
N ILE A 46 4.71 -26.03 -5.37
CA ILE A 46 6.07 -26.23 -5.88
C ILE A 46 6.94 -26.81 -4.75
N PRO A 47 7.68 -27.92 -4.97
CA PRO A 47 8.55 -28.49 -3.95
C PRO A 47 9.87 -27.72 -3.81
N LEU A 48 10.32 -27.49 -2.56
CA LEU A 48 11.62 -26.90 -2.24
C LEU A 48 12.70 -27.99 -2.14
N ARG A 49 13.19 -28.47 -3.29
CA ARG A 49 14.09 -29.63 -3.37
C ARG A 49 15.39 -29.47 -2.57
N LEU A 50 15.81 -30.54 -1.91
CA LEU A 50 17.08 -30.57 -1.16
C LEU A 50 18.25 -30.51 -2.15
N ASN A 51 19.25 -29.67 -1.88
CA ASN A 51 20.38 -29.39 -2.77
C ASN A 51 20.00 -28.77 -4.13
N MET A 52 18.78 -28.24 -4.28
CA MET A 52 18.41 -27.42 -5.42
C MET A 52 19.33 -26.20 -5.52
N ARG A 53 19.88 -25.93 -6.72
CA ARG A 53 20.78 -24.79 -6.97
C ARG A 53 20.21 -23.90 -8.06
N VAL A 54 20.04 -22.62 -7.74
CA VAL A 54 19.53 -21.60 -8.67
C VAL A 54 20.57 -20.51 -8.82
N GLN A 55 20.90 -20.19 -10.07
CA GLN A 55 21.75 -19.07 -10.44
C GLN A 55 20.90 -17.86 -10.78
N LEU A 56 21.27 -16.70 -10.24
CA LEU A 56 20.70 -15.42 -10.60
C LEU A 56 21.81 -14.39 -10.84
N GLU A 57 21.64 -13.53 -11.84
CA GLU A 57 22.56 -12.43 -12.11
C GLU A 57 21.99 -11.12 -11.57
N LEU A 58 22.68 -10.52 -10.60
CA LEU A 58 22.33 -9.23 -10.01
C LEU A 58 23.50 -8.26 -10.16
N ASN A 59 23.24 -7.10 -10.74
CA ASN A 59 24.26 -6.06 -10.95
C ASN A 59 25.53 -6.56 -11.67
N LYS A 60 25.38 -7.43 -12.68
CA LYS A 60 26.47 -8.10 -13.41
C LYS A 60 27.34 -9.04 -12.56
N THR A 61 26.87 -9.44 -11.38
CA THR A 61 27.52 -10.43 -10.53
C THR A 61 26.60 -11.63 -10.36
N ILE A 62 27.20 -12.82 -10.35
CA ILE A 62 26.48 -14.09 -10.26
C ILE A 62 26.29 -14.46 -8.79
N PHE A 63 25.05 -14.74 -8.43
CA PHE A 63 24.67 -15.30 -7.14
C PHE A 63 24.14 -16.72 -7.36
N ILE A 64 24.58 -17.66 -6.55
CA ILE A 64 24.06 -19.04 -6.56
C ILE A 64 23.42 -19.30 -5.21
N VAL A 65 22.13 -19.65 -5.22
CA VAL A 65 21.37 -20.02 -4.03
C VAL A 65 21.21 -21.53 -4.01
N ARG A 66 21.62 -22.16 -2.91
CA ARG A 66 21.48 -23.60 -2.66
C ARG A 66 20.54 -23.84 -1.48
N ILE A 67 19.57 -24.73 -1.67
CA ILE A 67 18.67 -25.18 -0.60
C ILE A 67 19.33 -26.33 0.15
N VAL A 68 19.39 -26.25 1.47
CA VAL A 68 19.97 -27.26 2.37
C VAL A 68 18.97 -27.63 3.47
N SER A 69 19.26 -28.70 4.21
CA SER A 69 18.53 -28.98 5.45
C SER A 69 19.10 -28.11 6.57
N ALA A 70 18.23 -27.45 7.36
CA ALA A 70 18.66 -26.82 8.60
C ALA A 70 19.07 -27.89 9.64
N GLU A 71 19.75 -27.47 10.71
CA GLU A 71 20.34 -28.35 11.75
C GLU A 71 19.33 -29.31 12.41
N ASP A 72 18.04 -29.00 12.37
CA ASP A 72 16.95 -29.80 12.93
C ASP A 72 16.33 -30.82 11.95
N GLY A 73 16.65 -30.78 10.65
CA GLY A 73 16.04 -31.65 9.64
C GLY A 73 14.58 -31.33 9.31
N ILE A 74 13.99 -30.30 9.93
CA ILE A 74 12.55 -30.02 9.89
C ILE A 74 12.22 -28.93 8.85
N LYS A 75 13.15 -27.99 8.63
CA LYS A 75 12.95 -26.83 7.75
C LYS A 75 14.05 -26.72 6.68
N PRO A 76 13.71 -26.14 5.51
CA PRO A 76 14.72 -25.78 4.52
C PRO A 76 15.57 -24.59 5.00
N GLY A 77 16.88 -24.72 4.88
CA GLY A 77 17.86 -23.63 4.99
C GLY A 77 18.32 -23.19 3.60
N TYR A 78 18.85 -21.97 3.51
CA TYR A 78 19.28 -21.37 2.25
C TYR A 78 20.70 -20.84 2.38
N ILE A 79 21.60 -21.26 1.51
CA ILE A 79 22.97 -20.78 1.43
C ILE A 79 23.13 -20.00 0.13
N CYS A 80 23.73 -18.81 0.19
CA CYS A 80 24.23 -18.14 -0.99
C CYS A 80 25.72 -18.46 -1.13
N GLU A 81 26.11 -19.18 -2.19
CA GLU A 81 27.49 -19.65 -2.37
C GLU A 81 28.46 -18.50 -2.69
N SER A 82 27.94 -17.33 -3.07
CA SER A 82 28.73 -16.10 -3.23
C SER A 82 29.01 -15.41 -1.89
N ASP A 83 28.50 -15.92 -0.76
CA ASP A 83 28.79 -15.42 0.58
C ASP A 83 30.09 -16.04 1.12
N VAL A 84 31.06 -15.19 1.43
CA VAL A 84 32.36 -15.59 2.00
C VAL A 84 32.20 -16.28 3.36
N ALA A 85 31.12 -15.97 4.10
CA ALA A 85 30.87 -16.53 5.43
C ALA A 85 30.13 -17.88 5.41
N SER A 86 29.63 -18.35 4.26
CA SER A 86 28.88 -19.62 4.10
C SER A 86 27.78 -19.85 5.15
N LYS A 87 27.08 -18.80 5.57
CA LYS A 87 26.01 -18.89 6.59
C LYS A 87 24.74 -19.49 6.00
N VAL A 88 24.03 -20.28 6.82
CA VAL A 88 22.69 -20.79 6.50
C VAL A 88 21.66 -19.75 6.94
N TYR A 89 20.80 -19.34 6.01
CA TYR A 89 19.72 -18.39 6.23
C TYR A 89 18.35 -19.08 6.22
N PHE A 90 17.35 -18.48 6.87
CA PHE A 90 16.00 -19.03 6.96
C PHE A 90 15.14 -18.76 5.72
N SER A 91 15.60 -17.93 4.78
CA SER A 91 14.93 -17.68 3.51
C SER A 91 15.90 -17.34 2.38
N ALA A 92 15.52 -17.67 1.14
CA ALA A 92 16.29 -17.32 -0.06
C ALA A 92 16.48 -15.80 -0.22
N SER A 93 15.48 -15.00 0.17
CA SER A 93 15.58 -13.53 0.20
C SER A 93 16.68 -13.05 1.12
N GLU A 94 16.74 -13.58 2.34
CA GLU A 94 17.72 -13.16 3.32
C GLU A 94 19.14 -13.54 2.87
N ALA A 95 19.31 -14.75 2.34
CA ALA A 95 20.58 -15.22 1.79
C ALA A 95 21.11 -14.26 0.72
N VAL A 96 20.29 -13.94 -0.29
CA VAL A 96 20.72 -13.05 -1.38
C VAL A 96 20.92 -11.61 -0.90
N ASN A 97 20.02 -11.07 -0.09
CA ASN A 97 20.09 -9.66 0.32
C ASN A 97 21.28 -9.38 1.25
N LYS A 98 21.62 -10.29 2.15
CA LYS A 98 22.80 -10.13 3.00
C LYS A 98 24.09 -10.24 2.18
N THR A 99 24.19 -11.22 1.29
CA THR A 99 25.36 -11.34 0.40
C THR A 99 25.48 -10.13 -0.53
N TYR A 100 24.38 -9.65 -1.10
CA TYR A 100 24.35 -8.47 -1.95
C TYR A 100 24.77 -7.20 -1.19
N ASN A 101 24.27 -7.00 0.03
CA ASN A 101 24.66 -5.86 0.86
C ASN A 101 26.15 -5.95 1.25
N ASN A 102 26.67 -7.14 1.55
CA ASN A 102 28.08 -7.33 1.86
C ASN A 102 28.99 -7.02 0.67
N LEU A 103 28.58 -7.39 -0.56
CA LEU A 103 29.37 -7.16 -1.78
C LEU A 103 29.30 -5.71 -2.30
N PHE A 104 28.15 -5.04 -2.16
CA PHE A 104 27.91 -3.74 -2.81
C PHE A 104 27.62 -2.58 -1.84
N ASN A 105 27.57 -2.83 -0.53
CA ASN A 105 27.19 -1.86 0.52
C ASN A 105 25.88 -1.11 0.20
N ASN A 106 24.92 -1.83 -0.38
CA ASN A 106 23.66 -1.30 -0.89
C ASN A 106 22.48 -2.08 -0.31
N LYS A 107 21.45 -1.34 0.16
CA LYS A 107 20.26 -1.89 0.84
C LYS A 107 19.15 -2.34 -0.11
N THR A 108 19.47 -2.67 -1.36
CA THR A 108 18.49 -3.22 -2.33
C THR A 108 17.93 -4.55 -1.82
N ARG A 109 16.61 -4.73 -1.87
CA ARG A 109 15.94 -5.95 -1.42
C ARG A 109 15.35 -6.73 -2.60
N TYR A 110 15.64 -8.02 -2.64
CA TYR A 110 15.15 -8.99 -3.62
C TYR A 110 14.21 -10.01 -2.94
N SER A 111 13.16 -10.41 -3.67
CA SER A 111 12.08 -11.29 -3.21
C SER A 111 12.40 -12.78 -3.42
N GLY A 112 12.11 -13.62 -2.43
CA GLY A 112 12.51 -15.03 -2.38
C GLY A 112 11.94 -15.89 -3.51
N PRO A 113 10.62 -15.86 -3.78
CA PRO A 113 10.04 -16.60 -4.91
C PRO A 113 10.61 -16.20 -6.28
N SER A 114 10.89 -14.90 -6.47
CA SER A 114 11.51 -14.40 -7.70
C SER A 114 12.99 -14.77 -7.77
N VAL A 115 13.71 -14.78 -6.64
CA VAL A 115 15.11 -15.24 -6.55
C VAL A 115 15.26 -16.73 -6.89
N LEU A 116 14.28 -17.56 -6.51
CA LEU A 116 14.27 -19.00 -6.81
C LEU A 116 13.72 -19.35 -8.20
N GLY A 117 13.26 -18.35 -8.96
CA GLY A 117 12.76 -18.57 -10.32
C GLY A 117 11.38 -19.22 -10.40
N PHE A 118 10.57 -19.17 -9.35
CA PHE A 118 9.19 -19.73 -9.37
C PHE A 118 8.23 -18.97 -10.29
N ASP A 119 8.62 -17.77 -10.72
CA ASP A 119 7.92 -17.04 -11.76
C ASP A 119 8.15 -17.64 -13.17
N ASN A 120 9.21 -18.46 -13.36
CA ASN A 120 9.57 -19.09 -14.63
C ASN A 120 8.85 -20.43 -14.81
N GLU A 121 8.03 -20.53 -15.86
CA GLU A 121 7.27 -21.74 -16.20
C GLU A 121 8.15 -22.96 -16.45
N ASN A 122 9.29 -22.81 -17.12
CA ASN A 122 10.16 -23.92 -17.45
C ASN A 122 10.77 -24.53 -16.18
N ILE A 123 11.27 -23.68 -15.28
CA ILE A 123 11.83 -24.11 -13.98
C ILE A 123 10.74 -24.79 -13.15
N THR A 124 9.52 -24.24 -13.13
CA THR A 124 8.41 -24.81 -12.35
C THR A 124 7.97 -26.16 -12.89
N GLN A 125 7.88 -26.33 -14.22
CA GLN A 125 7.54 -27.61 -14.83
C GLN A 125 8.61 -28.67 -14.57
N GLU A 126 9.89 -28.29 -14.64
CA GLU A 126 11.00 -29.19 -14.35
C GLU A 126 10.97 -29.66 -12.88
N LEU A 127 10.69 -28.74 -11.94
CA LEU A 127 10.50 -29.04 -10.51
C LEU A 127 9.25 -29.89 -10.20
N LEU A 128 8.34 -30.10 -11.14
CA LEU A 128 7.13 -30.92 -10.95
C LEU A 128 7.17 -32.26 -11.69
N SER A 129 8.16 -32.47 -12.57
CA SER A 129 8.18 -33.56 -13.55
C SER A 129 8.20 -34.99 -12.97
N ASP A 130 8.81 -35.19 -11.79
CA ASP A 130 8.95 -36.47 -11.09
C ASP A 130 8.17 -36.52 -9.75
N VAL A 131 7.26 -35.55 -9.53
CA VAL A 131 6.43 -35.49 -8.32
C VAL A 131 5.24 -36.43 -8.47
N LEU A 132 5.24 -37.53 -7.71
CA LEU A 132 4.18 -38.55 -7.73
C LEU A 132 2.81 -38.02 -7.30
N PHE A 133 2.79 -37.17 -6.27
CA PHE A 133 1.56 -36.55 -5.77
C PHE A 133 1.82 -35.08 -5.43
N CYS A 134 1.12 -34.19 -6.12
CA CYS A 134 1.16 -32.77 -5.81
C CYS A 134 0.28 -32.49 -4.59
N SER A 135 0.91 -32.15 -3.47
CA SER A 135 0.21 -31.77 -2.25
C SER A 135 -0.67 -30.54 -2.49
N PHE A 136 -1.82 -30.47 -1.82
CA PHE A 136 -2.70 -29.31 -1.91
C PHE A 136 -3.32 -28.96 -0.57
N LYS A 137 -3.67 -27.68 -0.41
CA LYS A 137 -4.27 -27.15 0.81
C LYS A 137 -5.77 -27.01 0.65
N ILE A 138 -6.48 -27.35 1.71
CA ILE A 138 -7.91 -27.08 1.88
C ILE A 138 -8.05 -26.13 3.05
N THR A 139 -8.95 -25.15 2.92
CA THR A 139 -9.30 -24.26 4.01
C THR A 139 -10.71 -24.60 4.48
N VAL A 140 -10.84 -24.90 5.77
CA VAL A 140 -12.14 -25.11 6.44
C VAL A 140 -12.19 -24.11 7.58
N ASP A 141 -13.07 -23.11 7.47
CA ASP A 141 -13.12 -21.94 8.37
C ASP A 141 -11.75 -21.26 8.58
N LYS A 142 -11.14 -21.45 9.76
CA LYS A 142 -9.83 -20.91 10.15
C LYS A 142 -8.71 -21.95 10.07
N LEU A 143 -9.02 -23.19 9.72
CA LEU A 143 -8.07 -24.31 9.65
C LEU A 143 -7.53 -24.47 8.23
N ILE A 144 -6.23 -24.69 8.12
CA ILE A 144 -5.55 -25.04 6.87
C ILE A 144 -5.14 -26.50 6.97
N ILE A 145 -5.78 -27.35 6.16
CA ILE A 145 -5.51 -28.78 6.07
C ILE A 145 -4.63 -29.01 4.84
N LEU A 146 -3.47 -29.64 5.03
CA LEU A 146 -2.58 -30.02 3.93
C LEU A 146 -2.77 -31.51 3.62
N ILE A 147 -3.20 -31.82 2.40
CA ILE A 147 -3.26 -33.19 1.89
C ILE A 147 -1.95 -33.51 1.19
N ILE A 148 -1.24 -34.52 1.71
CA ILE A 148 0.12 -34.88 1.27
C ILE A 148 0.20 -36.22 0.53
N LYS A 149 -0.77 -37.11 0.72
CA LYS A 149 -0.84 -38.41 0.04
C LYS A 149 -2.27 -38.96 0.07
N LEU A 150 -2.65 -39.69 -0.97
CA LEU A 150 -3.83 -40.56 -1.01
C LEU A 150 -3.34 -41.99 -1.28
N SER A 151 -3.74 -42.95 -0.45
CA SER A 151 -3.32 -44.36 -0.59
C SER A 151 -4.40 -45.32 -0.09
N ASP A 152 -4.39 -46.55 -0.61
CA ASP A 152 -5.24 -47.63 -0.12
C ASP A 152 -4.82 -48.10 1.27
N SER A 153 -5.80 -48.65 2.00
CA SER A 153 -5.70 -49.06 3.42
C SER A 153 -4.63 -50.11 3.75
N ASN A 154 -3.97 -50.70 2.75
CA ASN A 154 -2.92 -51.72 2.92
C ASN A 154 -1.49 -51.16 2.99
N ASP A 155 -1.31 -49.83 2.94
CA ASP A 155 0.03 -49.26 2.97
C ASP A 155 0.62 -49.30 4.40
N ASN A 156 1.60 -50.19 4.59
CA ASN A 156 2.29 -50.45 5.87
C ASN A 156 3.24 -49.30 6.25
N MET A 157 2.75 -48.06 6.39
CA MET A 157 3.49 -46.98 7.07
C MET A 157 3.35 -47.17 8.58
N LYS A 158 4.08 -48.15 9.13
CA LYS A 158 4.08 -48.53 10.54
C LYS A 158 5.06 -47.75 11.43
N LYS A 159 5.95 -46.91 10.88
CA LYS A 159 7.09 -46.39 11.65
C LYS A 159 6.93 -45.00 12.29
N GLU A 160 5.90 -44.22 11.99
CA GLU A 160 5.73 -42.88 12.59
C GLU A 160 4.25 -42.55 12.83
N ARG A 161 3.58 -43.28 13.73
CA ARG A 161 2.20 -42.96 14.14
C ARG A 161 2.21 -42.46 15.59
N ILE A 162 1.77 -41.22 15.80
CA ILE A 162 1.65 -40.61 17.14
C ILE A 162 0.46 -41.22 17.91
N ALA A 163 -0.62 -41.59 17.22
CA ALA A 163 -1.77 -42.31 17.75
C ALA A 163 -2.56 -43.00 16.62
N TYR A 164 -3.32 -44.04 16.94
CA TYR A 164 -4.18 -44.76 16.00
C TYR A 164 -5.61 -44.85 16.55
N TYR A 165 -6.59 -44.48 15.73
CA TYR A 165 -8.01 -44.50 16.07
C TYR A 165 -8.78 -45.19 14.94
N SER A 166 -9.70 -46.08 15.29
CA SER A 166 -10.60 -46.78 14.35
C SER A 166 -12.04 -46.75 14.87
N ASP A 167 -13.00 -46.62 13.95
CA ASP A 167 -14.44 -46.65 14.22
C ASP A 167 -15.25 -46.85 12.92
N ILE A 168 -16.58 -46.98 13.04
CA ILE A 168 -17.55 -47.17 11.96
C ILE A 168 -17.71 -45.95 11.04
N SER A 169 -17.31 -44.75 11.49
CA SER A 169 -17.39 -43.53 10.68
C SER A 169 -16.26 -42.56 10.99
N LEU A 170 -15.94 -41.70 10.02
CA LEU A 170 -14.93 -40.64 10.16
C LEU A 170 -15.22 -39.72 11.35
N THR A 171 -16.49 -39.41 11.57
CA THR A 171 -16.94 -38.53 12.65
C THR A 171 -16.75 -39.17 14.03
N GLU A 172 -17.01 -40.48 14.17
CA GLU A 172 -16.75 -41.20 15.42
C GLU A 172 -15.25 -41.39 15.68
N VAL A 173 -14.45 -41.65 14.64
CA VAL A 173 -12.98 -41.66 14.74
C VAL A 173 -12.46 -40.31 15.24
N TRP A 174 -13.00 -39.21 14.72
CA TRP A 174 -12.58 -37.87 15.12
C TRP A 174 -12.99 -37.53 16.56
N LYS A 175 -14.23 -37.88 16.97
CA LYS A 175 -14.69 -37.68 18.36
C LYS A 175 -13.77 -38.32 19.40
N LYS A 176 -13.16 -39.47 19.07
CA LYS A 176 -12.17 -40.15 19.94
C LYS A 176 -10.88 -39.35 20.17
N THR A 177 -10.51 -38.45 19.26
CA THR A 177 -9.30 -37.61 19.42
C THR A 177 -9.47 -36.52 20.47
N GLY A 178 -10.71 -36.14 20.80
CA GLY A 178 -11.03 -35.08 21.76
C GLY A 178 -10.80 -33.64 21.27
N ILE A 179 -10.28 -33.44 20.05
CA ILE A 179 -9.86 -32.14 19.49
C ILE A 179 -10.91 -31.65 18.48
N LEU A 180 -11.20 -30.34 18.45
CA LEU A 180 -12.09 -29.70 17.46
C LEU A 180 -13.45 -30.43 17.26
N LYS A 181 -14.13 -30.76 18.37
CA LYS A 181 -15.39 -31.54 18.40
C LYS A 181 -16.57 -30.92 17.63
N ASN A 182 -16.45 -29.64 17.26
CA ASN A 182 -17.50 -28.88 16.58
C ASN A 182 -17.56 -29.15 15.06
N TYR A 183 -16.58 -29.88 14.52
CA TYR A 183 -16.45 -30.13 13.09
C TYR A 183 -16.77 -31.59 12.75
N ASP A 184 -17.48 -31.80 11.65
CA ASP A 184 -17.75 -33.13 11.12
C ASP A 184 -16.46 -33.79 10.60
N GLY A 185 -16.33 -35.10 10.80
CA GLY A 185 -15.16 -35.85 10.39
C GLY A 185 -14.95 -35.81 8.87
N GLY A 186 -16.02 -35.92 8.07
CA GLY A 186 -15.94 -35.85 6.60
C GLY A 186 -15.33 -34.55 6.10
N ILE A 187 -15.67 -33.43 6.76
CA ILE A 187 -15.13 -32.10 6.47
C ILE A 187 -13.65 -31.98 6.89
N LEU A 188 -13.31 -32.42 8.10
CA LEU A 188 -11.95 -32.32 8.66
C LEU A 188 -10.93 -33.24 7.98
N PHE A 189 -11.34 -34.45 7.60
CA PHE A 189 -10.51 -35.36 6.80
C PHE A 189 -10.43 -34.90 5.33
N GLY A 190 -11.15 -33.83 4.95
CA GLY A 190 -11.10 -33.21 3.64
C GLY A 190 -11.70 -34.07 2.52
N ILE A 191 -12.41 -35.16 2.85
CA ILE A 191 -12.95 -36.14 1.88
C ILE A 191 -14.16 -35.56 1.13
N GLU A 192 -14.95 -34.73 1.80
CA GLU A 192 -16.11 -34.06 1.19
C GLU A 192 -15.73 -32.83 0.35
N HIS A 193 -14.46 -32.40 0.42
CA HIS A 193 -14.01 -31.23 -0.32
C HIS A 193 -13.92 -31.53 -1.82
N SER A 194 -14.45 -30.64 -2.66
CA SER A 194 -14.54 -30.81 -4.11
C SER A 194 -13.17 -31.11 -4.77
N ALA A 195 -12.08 -30.51 -4.28
CA ALA A 195 -10.73 -30.79 -4.77
C ALA A 195 -10.29 -32.24 -4.50
N THR A 196 -10.61 -32.78 -3.32
CA THR A 196 -10.30 -34.16 -2.93
C THR A 196 -11.16 -35.14 -3.71
N ILE A 197 -12.46 -34.85 -3.85
CA ILE A 197 -13.39 -35.66 -4.67
C ILE A 197 -12.93 -35.69 -6.13
N ASN A 198 -12.49 -34.56 -6.68
CA ASN A 198 -11.95 -34.50 -8.04
C ASN A 198 -10.63 -35.28 -8.16
N ALA A 199 -9.74 -35.18 -7.17
CA ALA A 199 -8.52 -36.00 -7.13
C ALA A 199 -8.85 -37.51 -7.08
N LEU A 200 -9.82 -37.92 -6.26
CA LEU A 200 -10.29 -39.31 -6.16
C LEU A 200 -10.96 -39.81 -7.45
N LYS A 201 -11.74 -38.97 -8.13
CA LYS A 201 -12.36 -39.29 -9.44
C LYS A 201 -11.33 -39.46 -10.55
N ILE A 202 -10.24 -38.71 -10.50
CA ILE A 202 -9.09 -38.87 -11.40
C ILE A 202 -8.38 -40.19 -11.07
N TYR A 203 -8.20 -40.49 -9.78
CA TYR A 203 -7.55 -41.71 -9.30
C TYR A 203 -8.34 -42.99 -9.67
N ALA A 204 -9.68 -43.00 -9.54
CA ALA A 204 -10.53 -44.17 -9.80
C ALA A 204 -10.77 -44.49 -11.29
N LYS A 205 -10.44 -43.59 -12.21
CA LYS A 205 -10.56 -43.78 -13.67
C LYS A 205 -9.28 -44.33 -14.32
N LEU A 206 -8.25 -44.57 -13.53
CA LEU A 206 -6.98 -45.04 -14.05
C LEU A 206 -7.12 -46.54 -14.39
N PRO A 207 -6.74 -46.96 -15.61
CA PRO A 207 -6.70 -48.37 -15.95
C PRO A 207 -5.72 -49.09 -15.02
N ILE A 208 -5.96 -50.39 -14.78
CA ILE A 208 -5.10 -51.24 -13.93
C ILE A 208 -3.66 -51.20 -14.42
N CYS A 209 -3.51 -51.06 -15.73
CA CYS A 209 -2.25 -50.85 -16.41
C CYS A 209 -2.48 -50.14 -17.74
N SER A 210 -1.43 -49.48 -18.23
CA SER A 210 -1.36 -48.90 -19.56
C SER A 210 -0.90 -49.94 -20.60
N VAL A 211 -1.10 -49.64 -21.89
CA VAL A 211 -0.66 -50.49 -23.01
C VAL A 211 0.85 -50.76 -22.97
N ASN A 212 1.65 -49.85 -22.42
CA ASN A 212 3.09 -50.02 -22.26
C ASN A 212 3.44 -51.13 -21.26
N GLU A 213 2.57 -51.38 -20.28
CA GLU A 213 2.76 -52.34 -19.20
C GLU A 213 2.16 -53.72 -19.52
N TRP A 214 1.64 -53.91 -20.74
CA TRP A 214 1.12 -55.22 -21.17
C TRP A 214 2.18 -56.32 -21.14
N ASP A 215 3.48 -56.02 -21.22
CA ASP A 215 4.57 -57.00 -21.09
C ASP A 215 4.74 -57.50 -19.65
N ASN A 216 4.26 -56.73 -18.66
CA ASN A 216 4.34 -57.08 -17.26
C ASN A 216 3.24 -58.09 -16.90
N ILE A 217 3.61 -59.36 -16.93
CA ILE A 217 2.68 -60.47 -16.71
C ILE A 217 2.08 -60.45 -15.30
N GLU A 218 2.76 -59.92 -14.28
CA GLU A 218 2.23 -59.86 -12.91
C GLU A 218 1.04 -58.90 -12.81
N ILE A 219 1.16 -57.73 -13.45
CA ILE A 219 0.10 -56.71 -13.48
C ILE A 219 -1.07 -57.21 -14.33
N MET A 220 -0.78 -57.76 -15.51
CA MET A 220 -1.80 -58.32 -16.40
C MET A 220 -2.54 -59.53 -15.79
N THR A 221 -1.87 -60.30 -14.95
CA THR A 221 -2.47 -61.42 -14.21
C THR A 221 -3.55 -60.95 -13.24
N GLN A 222 -3.45 -59.73 -12.69
CA GLN A 222 -4.50 -59.17 -11.84
C GLN A 222 -5.78 -58.88 -12.65
N ALA A 223 -5.65 -58.27 -13.82
CA ALA A 223 -6.76 -58.04 -14.75
C ALA A 223 -7.40 -59.37 -15.22
N PHE A 224 -6.58 -60.38 -15.51
CA PHE A 224 -7.05 -61.73 -15.85
C PHE A 224 -7.84 -62.38 -14.69
N LYS A 225 -7.32 -62.33 -13.46
CA LYS A 225 -7.98 -62.87 -12.26
C LYS A 225 -9.34 -62.20 -12.00
N TRP A 226 -9.44 -60.89 -12.22
CA TRP A 226 -10.69 -60.14 -12.00
C TRP A 226 -11.75 -60.38 -13.07
N HIS A 227 -11.36 -60.46 -14.35
CA HIS A 227 -12.34 -60.45 -15.45
C HIS A 227 -12.50 -61.78 -16.17
N LEU A 228 -11.41 -62.49 -16.46
CA LEU A 228 -11.42 -63.64 -17.38
C LEU A 228 -11.39 -65.00 -16.68
N LYS A 229 -10.66 -65.13 -15.56
CA LYS A 229 -10.36 -66.40 -14.88
C LYS A 229 -11.59 -67.26 -14.54
N ARG A 230 -12.74 -66.63 -14.25
CA ARG A 230 -13.98 -67.33 -13.89
C ARG A 230 -14.88 -67.69 -15.09
N GLN A 231 -14.53 -67.23 -16.29
CA GLN A 231 -15.40 -67.29 -17.49
C GLN A 231 -14.77 -68.02 -18.68
N THR A 232 -13.47 -68.32 -18.64
CA THR A 232 -12.78 -69.13 -19.65
C THR A 232 -12.91 -70.63 -19.34
N THR A 233 -13.43 -71.41 -20.29
CA THR A 233 -13.61 -72.86 -20.18
C THR A 233 -12.37 -73.67 -20.59
N ILE A 234 -11.34 -73.02 -21.15
CA ILE A 234 -10.08 -73.63 -21.58
C ILE A 234 -9.03 -73.42 -20.48
N LEU A 235 -8.47 -74.53 -19.95
CA LEU A 235 -7.53 -74.52 -18.82
C LEU A 235 -6.17 -73.86 -19.15
N ASP A 236 -5.72 -73.92 -20.41
CA ASP A 236 -4.40 -73.42 -20.85
C ASP A 236 -4.51 -72.35 -21.97
N LEU A 237 -5.51 -71.46 -21.88
CA LEU A 237 -5.64 -70.38 -22.86
C LEU A 237 -4.48 -69.38 -22.71
N ASN A 238 -3.70 -69.19 -23.77
CA ASN A 238 -2.65 -68.15 -23.81
C ASN A 238 -3.27 -66.75 -24.04
N TRP A 239 -3.98 -66.26 -23.03
CA TRP A 239 -4.70 -64.97 -23.07
C TRP A 239 -3.74 -63.77 -23.18
N HIS A 240 -2.53 -63.88 -22.64
CA HIS A 240 -1.54 -62.81 -22.63
C HIS A 240 -1.01 -62.53 -24.05
N LYS A 241 -0.88 -63.58 -24.87
CA LYS A 241 -0.53 -63.49 -26.29
C LYS A 241 -1.43 -62.54 -27.08
N PHE A 242 -2.72 -62.45 -26.76
CA PHE A 242 -3.65 -61.48 -27.36
C PHE A 242 -3.10 -60.05 -27.33
N PHE A 243 -2.59 -59.64 -26.16
CA PHE A 243 -2.14 -58.28 -25.89
C PHE A 243 -0.73 -58.04 -26.44
N ILE A 244 0.16 -59.04 -26.35
CA ILE A 244 1.51 -58.94 -26.93
C ILE A 244 1.45 -58.83 -28.46
N GLU A 245 0.69 -59.70 -29.13
CA GLU A 245 0.52 -59.64 -30.59
C GLU A 245 -0.16 -58.34 -31.03
N TRP A 246 -1.05 -57.78 -30.20
CA TRP A 246 -1.62 -56.47 -30.50
C TRP A 246 -0.57 -55.37 -30.39
N LYS A 247 0.24 -55.38 -29.32
CA LYS A 247 1.28 -54.36 -29.08
C LYS A 247 2.37 -54.35 -30.16
N GLU A 248 2.70 -55.52 -30.71
CA GLU A 248 3.74 -55.67 -31.75
C GLU A 248 3.28 -55.23 -33.15
N GLN A 249 1.98 -55.07 -33.39
CA GLN A 249 1.47 -54.69 -34.70
C GLN A 249 1.61 -53.17 -34.96
N GLU A 250 1.76 -52.77 -36.22
CA GLU A 250 1.91 -51.35 -36.60
C GLU A 250 0.63 -50.51 -36.39
N SER A 251 -0.53 -51.17 -36.34
CA SER A 251 -1.85 -50.56 -36.18
C SER A 251 -2.31 -50.58 -34.72
N ASN A 252 -2.79 -49.45 -34.21
CA ASN A 252 -3.44 -49.40 -32.90
C ASN A 252 -4.83 -50.08 -32.91
N ILE A 253 -5.41 -50.28 -34.09
CA ILE A 253 -6.76 -50.80 -34.30
C ILE A 253 -6.71 -52.28 -34.68
N ILE A 254 -7.54 -53.10 -34.01
CA ILE A 254 -7.82 -54.49 -34.40
C ILE A 254 -9.30 -54.71 -34.70
N GLU A 255 -9.57 -55.73 -35.52
CA GLU A 255 -10.87 -56.39 -35.54
C GLU A 255 -10.90 -57.50 -34.48
N PHE A 256 -11.76 -57.35 -33.48
CA PHE A 256 -11.81 -58.16 -32.26
C PHE A 256 -11.89 -59.66 -32.54
N MET A 257 -12.76 -60.10 -33.46
CA MET A 257 -12.94 -61.52 -33.73
C MET A 257 -11.81 -62.13 -34.57
N VAL A 258 -11.18 -61.35 -35.46
CA VAL A 258 -10.02 -61.81 -36.24
C VAL A 258 -8.80 -61.98 -35.35
N HIS A 259 -8.62 -61.10 -34.37
CA HIS A 259 -7.52 -61.16 -33.41
C HIS A 259 -7.74 -62.20 -32.30
N LEU A 260 -8.99 -62.45 -31.90
CA LEU A 260 -9.31 -63.40 -30.83
C LEU A 260 -9.35 -64.86 -31.29
N LYS A 261 -9.90 -65.16 -32.47
CA LYS A 261 -10.07 -66.53 -32.99
C LYS A 261 -8.78 -67.38 -33.01
N PRO A 262 -7.61 -66.85 -33.41
CA PRO A 262 -6.36 -67.62 -33.47
C PRO A 262 -5.89 -68.19 -32.12
N LEU A 263 -6.38 -67.64 -31.00
CA LEU A 263 -6.03 -68.10 -29.64
C LEU A 263 -6.83 -69.34 -29.22
N TYR A 264 -7.86 -69.70 -29.98
CA TYR A 264 -8.77 -70.80 -29.68
C TYR A 264 -8.70 -71.87 -30.77
N PRO A 265 -9.08 -73.13 -30.48
CA PRO A 265 -9.17 -74.17 -31.50
C PRO A 265 -10.09 -73.77 -32.67
N LEU A 266 -9.77 -74.21 -33.89
CA LEU A 266 -10.44 -73.81 -35.15
C LEU A 266 -11.99 -73.94 -35.13
N ASN A 267 -12.54 -74.85 -34.33
CA ASN A 267 -13.98 -75.12 -34.22
C ASN A 267 -14.62 -74.61 -32.91
N TYR A 268 -13.93 -73.76 -32.14
CA TYR A 268 -14.42 -73.27 -30.85
C TYR A 268 -15.61 -72.31 -31.02
N LYS A 269 -16.68 -72.55 -30.25
CA LYS A 269 -17.87 -71.69 -30.21
C LYS A 269 -17.85 -70.80 -28.97
N PHE A 270 -17.64 -69.51 -29.17
CA PHE A 270 -17.62 -68.52 -28.10
C PHE A 270 -19.00 -68.33 -27.45
N ASN A 271 -19.03 -68.30 -26.11
CA ASN A 271 -20.21 -67.91 -25.34
C ASN A 271 -20.26 -66.37 -25.16
N ASP A 272 -21.45 -65.77 -25.20
CA ASP A 272 -21.66 -64.35 -24.92
C ASP A 272 -21.13 -63.89 -23.55
N ARG A 273 -21.12 -64.77 -22.54
CA ARG A 273 -20.51 -64.47 -21.23
C ARG A 273 -18.99 -64.31 -21.34
N GLU A 274 -18.33 -65.18 -22.09
CA GLU A 274 -16.88 -65.14 -22.33
C GLU A 274 -16.49 -63.90 -23.16
N LEU A 275 -17.24 -63.60 -24.23
CA LEU A 275 -17.01 -62.38 -25.02
C LEU A 275 -17.26 -61.10 -24.21
N ARG A 276 -18.14 -61.11 -23.22
CA ARG A 276 -18.32 -59.96 -22.30
C ARG A 276 -17.14 -59.83 -21.34
N ALA A 277 -16.62 -60.95 -20.82
CA ALA A 277 -15.44 -60.97 -19.96
C ALA A 277 -14.22 -60.38 -20.69
N TRP A 278 -13.99 -60.75 -21.95
CA TRP A 278 -12.93 -60.18 -22.78
C TRP A 278 -13.07 -58.67 -22.98
N ARG A 279 -14.26 -58.19 -23.30
CA ARG A 279 -14.51 -56.74 -23.45
C ARG A 279 -14.29 -55.96 -22.15
N LEU A 280 -14.61 -56.54 -21.00
CA LEU A 280 -14.36 -55.93 -19.69
C LEU A 280 -12.85 -55.88 -19.38
N MET A 281 -12.14 -56.98 -19.62
CA MET A 281 -10.69 -57.03 -19.45
C MET A 281 -9.98 -56.02 -20.37
N MET A 282 -10.40 -55.91 -21.63
CA MET A 282 -9.85 -54.93 -22.56
C MET A 282 -10.05 -53.49 -22.07
N LYS A 283 -11.22 -53.16 -21.51
CA LYS A 283 -11.45 -51.83 -20.92
C LYS A 283 -10.59 -51.56 -19.69
N SER A 284 -10.37 -52.56 -18.83
CA SER A 284 -9.60 -52.38 -17.59
C SER A 284 -8.10 -52.18 -17.82
N VAL A 285 -7.58 -52.61 -18.99
CA VAL A 285 -6.17 -52.50 -19.39
C VAL A 285 -5.92 -51.41 -20.45
N GLY A 286 -6.89 -50.50 -20.64
CA GLY A 286 -6.73 -49.28 -21.46
C GLY A 286 -7.23 -49.33 -22.90
N CYS A 287 -7.95 -50.36 -23.34
CA CYS A 287 -8.53 -50.43 -24.70
C CYS A 287 -9.90 -49.73 -24.81
N THR A 288 -10.21 -49.19 -25.99
CA THR A 288 -11.49 -48.53 -26.29
C THR A 288 -12.18 -49.16 -27.51
N ASN A 289 -13.50 -49.37 -27.43
CA ASN A 289 -14.32 -49.80 -28.58
C ASN A 289 -14.64 -48.60 -29.48
N ILE A 290 -14.46 -48.74 -30.79
CA ILE A 290 -14.58 -47.64 -31.76
C ILE A 290 -15.53 -47.95 -32.93
N MET A 291 -16.50 -48.84 -32.71
CA MET A 291 -17.45 -49.24 -33.75
C MET A 291 -18.23 -48.04 -34.33
N PRO A 292 -18.31 -47.90 -35.68
CA PRO A 292 -19.03 -46.79 -36.31
C PRO A 292 -20.54 -47.02 -36.45
N TYR A 293 -21.08 -48.17 -36.04
CA TYR A 293 -22.50 -48.54 -36.22
C TYR A 293 -23.09 -49.22 -34.96
N LYS A 294 -24.43 -49.20 -34.84
CA LYS A 294 -25.17 -49.86 -33.74
C LYS A 294 -25.13 -51.38 -33.92
N LYS A 295 -24.97 -52.13 -32.81
CA LYS A 295 -24.77 -53.59 -32.80
C LYS A 295 -25.81 -54.35 -33.65
N GLU A 296 -25.39 -54.84 -34.80
CA GLU A 296 -26.05 -55.90 -35.57
C GLU A 296 -25.19 -57.16 -35.51
N LYS A 297 -25.82 -58.35 -35.45
CA LYS A 297 -25.16 -59.63 -35.12
C LYS A 297 -24.09 -60.11 -36.12
N SER A 298 -23.91 -59.46 -37.27
CA SER A 298 -23.08 -59.98 -38.37
C SER A 298 -21.95 -59.06 -38.85
N LYS A 299 -21.63 -57.96 -38.13
CA LYS A 299 -20.64 -56.97 -38.58
C LYS A 299 -19.35 -56.98 -37.71
N PRO A 300 -18.18 -56.62 -38.31
CA PRO A 300 -16.85 -56.72 -37.66
C PRO A 300 -16.64 -55.70 -36.52
N GLU A 301 -16.38 -56.18 -35.29
CA GLU A 301 -16.19 -55.34 -34.09
C GLU A 301 -14.75 -54.78 -34.00
N PHE A 302 -14.59 -53.45 -33.99
CA PHE A 302 -13.28 -52.79 -33.96
C PHE A 302 -12.93 -52.16 -32.60
N TRP A 303 -11.67 -52.32 -32.18
CA TRP A 303 -11.13 -51.78 -30.93
C TRP A 303 -9.77 -51.11 -31.15
N THR A 304 -9.43 -50.10 -30.35
CA THR A 304 -8.13 -49.43 -30.35
C THR A 304 -7.43 -49.51 -29.00
N CYS A 305 -6.11 -49.65 -29.02
CA CYS A 305 -5.21 -49.48 -27.89
C CYS A 305 -4.60 -48.05 -27.82
N ALA A 306 -4.98 -47.14 -28.72
CA ALA A 306 -4.52 -45.77 -28.68
C ALA A 306 -5.06 -45.04 -27.43
N VAL A 307 -4.19 -44.29 -26.76
CA VAL A 307 -4.54 -43.44 -25.60
C VAL A 307 -5.64 -42.43 -25.94
N ASN A 308 -5.70 -41.99 -27.20
CA ASN A 308 -6.79 -41.17 -27.72
C ASN A 308 -7.48 -41.89 -28.90
N SER A 309 -8.71 -42.34 -28.70
CA SER A 309 -9.49 -43.09 -29.68
C SER A 309 -10.20 -42.24 -30.75
N SER A 310 -10.15 -40.90 -30.63
CA SER A 310 -10.92 -40.01 -31.52
C SER A 310 -10.44 -40.04 -32.97
N SER A 311 -9.12 -40.10 -33.20
CA SER A 311 -8.53 -40.19 -34.54
C SER A 311 -8.93 -41.49 -35.23
N ASP A 312 -8.83 -42.59 -34.49
CA ASP A 312 -9.04 -43.94 -34.97
C ASP A 312 -10.53 -44.17 -35.28
N SER A 313 -11.41 -43.70 -34.41
CA SER A 313 -12.86 -43.72 -34.62
C SER A 313 -13.29 -42.88 -35.83
N THR A 314 -12.69 -41.69 -36.01
CA THR A 314 -12.99 -40.82 -37.17
C THR A 314 -12.49 -41.45 -38.48
N ALA A 315 -11.30 -42.04 -38.47
CA ALA A 315 -10.73 -42.73 -39.62
C ALA A 315 -11.59 -43.93 -40.04
N LEU A 316 -12.03 -44.76 -39.08
CA LEU A 316 -12.92 -45.89 -39.35
C LEU A 316 -14.29 -45.44 -39.87
N LEU A 317 -14.88 -44.40 -39.28
CA LEU A 317 -16.17 -43.85 -39.73
C LEU A 317 -16.06 -43.31 -41.16
N TYR A 318 -14.94 -42.67 -41.52
CA TYR A 318 -14.66 -42.21 -42.87
C TYR A 318 -14.54 -43.38 -43.86
N LEU A 319 -13.75 -44.41 -43.52
CA LEU A 319 -13.57 -45.60 -44.36
C LEU A 319 -14.89 -46.36 -44.56
N PHE A 320 -15.75 -46.39 -43.53
CA PHE A 320 -17.09 -46.95 -43.60
C PHE A 320 -17.98 -46.14 -44.54
N ASN A 321 -18.08 -44.83 -44.33
CA ASN A 321 -18.92 -43.94 -45.15
C ASN A 321 -18.50 -43.88 -46.62
N LYS A 322 -17.22 -44.12 -46.92
CA LYS A 322 -16.68 -44.16 -48.28
C LYS A 322 -16.78 -45.53 -48.95
N ASN A 323 -17.46 -46.50 -48.34
CA ASN A 323 -17.55 -47.88 -48.82
C ASN A 323 -16.19 -48.57 -49.02
N LEU A 324 -15.10 -48.02 -48.49
CA LEU A 324 -13.75 -48.59 -48.63
C LEU A 324 -13.60 -49.85 -47.77
N LEU A 325 -14.29 -49.89 -46.62
CA LEU A 325 -14.41 -51.12 -45.82
C LEU A 325 -15.26 -52.18 -46.52
N ASN A 326 -16.15 -51.84 -47.46
CA ASN A 326 -16.94 -52.81 -48.22
C ASN A 326 -16.21 -53.26 -49.51
N GLY A 327 -15.44 -52.38 -50.16
CA GLY A 327 -14.72 -52.66 -51.40
C GLY A 327 -13.53 -53.62 -51.25
N VAL A 328 -12.83 -53.58 -50.10
CA VAL A 328 -11.70 -54.48 -49.79
C VAL A 328 -12.11 -55.96 -49.73
N TYR A 329 -13.37 -56.24 -49.38
CA TYR A 329 -13.92 -57.60 -49.37
C TYR A 329 -14.47 -58.05 -50.73
N ASN A 330 -14.61 -57.13 -51.71
CA ASN A 330 -15.34 -57.40 -52.96
C ASN A 330 -14.55 -57.28 -54.30
N ASN A 331 -13.44 -56.53 -54.44
CA ASN A 331 -12.68 -56.49 -55.73
C ASN A 331 -11.20 -56.02 -55.63
N LYS A 332 -10.22 -56.84 -56.08
CA LYS A 332 -8.78 -56.73 -55.68
C LYS A 332 -7.77 -56.31 -56.78
N ALA A 333 -8.13 -56.28 -58.07
CA ALA A 333 -7.15 -56.20 -59.18
C ALA A 333 -6.94 -54.78 -59.80
N GLU A 334 -7.99 -54.02 -60.08
CA GLU A 334 -7.88 -52.66 -60.67
C GLU A 334 -7.16 -51.67 -59.73
N PHE A 335 -7.34 -51.83 -58.42
CA PHE A 335 -6.82 -50.94 -57.39
C PHE A 335 -5.28 -50.85 -57.33
N LYS A 336 -4.55 -51.81 -57.89
CA LYS A 336 -3.08 -51.83 -57.88
C LYS A 336 -2.45 -50.91 -58.93
N LYS A 337 -3.13 -50.66 -60.05
CA LYS A 337 -2.55 -49.94 -61.20
C LYS A 337 -2.63 -48.42 -61.03
N GLU A 338 -3.76 -47.92 -60.53
CA GLU A 338 -3.98 -46.49 -60.26
C GLU A 338 -3.06 -45.96 -59.14
N ASN A 339 -2.78 -46.79 -58.13
CA ASN A 339 -1.93 -46.42 -56.99
C ASN A 339 -0.47 -46.10 -57.39
N ASN A 340 0.08 -46.73 -58.43
CA ASN A 340 1.44 -46.46 -58.87
C ASN A 340 1.58 -45.11 -59.58
N GLN A 341 0.57 -44.71 -60.36
CA GLN A 341 0.58 -43.43 -61.08
C GLN A 341 0.40 -42.25 -60.11
N LEU A 342 -0.46 -42.41 -59.10
CA LEU A 342 -0.63 -41.45 -58.00
C LEU A 342 0.69 -41.21 -57.24
N LYS A 343 1.49 -42.26 -57.02
CA LYS A 343 2.76 -42.16 -56.29
C LYS A 343 3.77 -41.22 -56.99
N ILE A 344 3.87 -41.30 -58.32
CA ILE A 344 4.78 -40.45 -59.12
C ILE A 344 4.38 -38.97 -59.04
N ILE A 345 3.08 -38.68 -59.06
CA ILE A 345 2.55 -37.31 -59.00
C ILE A 345 2.83 -36.69 -57.62
N ILE A 346 2.58 -37.45 -56.56
CA ILE A 346 2.80 -37.02 -55.17
C ILE A 346 4.28 -36.67 -54.94
N ASP A 347 5.21 -37.45 -55.47
CA ASP A 347 6.64 -37.18 -55.26
C ASP A 347 7.12 -35.90 -55.99
N LYS A 348 6.57 -35.59 -57.18
CA LYS A 348 6.83 -34.31 -57.86
C LYS A 348 6.33 -33.11 -57.04
N PHE A 349 5.12 -33.21 -56.47
CA PHE A 349 4.52 -32.14 -55.65
C PHE A 349 5.40 -31.78 -54.43
N TRP A 350 5.87 -32.78 -53.69
CA TRP A 350 6.72 -32.55 -52.51
C TRP A 350 8.08 -31.92 -52.84
N LYS A 351 8.65 -32.25 -54.01
CA LYS A 351 9.91 -31.67 -54.47
C LYS A 351 9.80 -30.15 -54.67
N CYS A 352 8.71 -29.67 -55.29
CA CYS A 352 8.48 -28.25 -55.52
C CYS A 352 8.37 -27.45 -54.20
N PHE A 353 7.68 -27.97 -53.19
CA PHE A 353 7.59 -27.30 -51.87
C PHE A 353 8.95 -27.23 -51.15
N LYS A 354 9.76 -28.28 -51.27
CA LYS A 354 11.11 -28.32 -50.68
C LYS A 354 12.02 -27.25 -51.28
N GLU A 355 11.94 -27.03 -52.58
CA GLU A 355 12.68 -25.99 -53.28
C GLU A 355 12.21 -24.59 -52.87
N ALA A 356 10.90 -24.35 -52.82
CA ALA A 356 10.32 -23.06 -52.42
C ALA A 356 10.75 -22.62 -51.00
N ILE A 357 10.83 -23.56 -50.05
CA ILE A 357 11.26 -23.27 -48.68
C ILE A 357 12.77 -22.97 -48.61
N LYS A 358 13.59 -23.65 -49.43
CA LYS A 358 15.04 -23.44 -49.48
C LYS A 358 15.41 -22.07 -50.06
N VAL A 359 14.71 -21.63 -51.11
CA VAL A 359 15.06 -20.41 -51.86
C VAL A 359 14.57 -19.11 -51.17
N ASN A 360 13.62 -19.18 -50.22
CA ASN A 360 13.03 -17.98 -49.64
C ASN A 360 14.01 -17.19 -48.74
N LYS A 361 14.28 -15.92 -49.13
CA LYS A 361 15.18 -14.98 -48.45
C LYS A 361 14.52 -14.15 -47.34
N SER A 362 13.20 -14.21 -47.15
CA SER A 362 12.42 -13.34 -46.24
C SER A 362 12.39 -13.79 -44.77
N GLY A 363 13.42 -14.51 -44.31
CA GLY A 363 13.52 -14.98 -42.93
C GLY A 363 12.50 -16.07 -42.53
N LEU A 364 12.38 -16.29 -41.22
CA LEU A 364 11.52 -17.32 -40.62
C LEU A 364 10.04 -17.12 -40.98
N ASP A 365 9.57 -15.88 -41.02
CA ASP A 365 8.17 -15.54 -41.32
C ASP A 365 7.79 -15.88 -42.78
N GLY A 366 8.70 -15.67 -43.73
CA GLY A 366 8.48 -16.06 -45.12
C GLY A 366 8.40 -17.58 -45.30
N LYS A 367 9.24 -18.33 -44.58
CA LYS A 367 9.21 -19.81 -44.58
C LYS A 367 7.94 -20.32 -43.89
N GLN A 368 7.52 -19.67 -42.81
CA GLN A 368 6.28 -20.00 -42.11
C GLN A 368 5.06 -19.77 -43.00
N ARG A 369 5.04 -18.67 -43.76
CA ARG A 369 3.96 -18.35 -44.70
C ARG A 369 3.83 -19.39 -45.82
N ILE A 370 4.93 -19.80 -46.45
CA ILE A 370 4.89 -20.84 -47.50
C ILE A 370 4.43 -22.18 -46.94
N LEU A 371 5.00 -22.60 -45.80
CA LEU A 371 4.69 -23.88 -45.19
C LEU A 371 3.25 -23.92 -44.63
N SER A 372 2.70 -22.77 -44.23
CA SER A 372 1.32 -22.64 -43.73
C SER A 372 0.25 -23.09 -44.73
N ILE A 373 0.55 -23.09 -46.03
CA ILE A 373 -0.38 -23.50 -47.10
C ILE A 373 -0.77 -24.99 -46.96
N ILE A 374 0.17 -25.82 -46.47
CA ILE A 374 0.02 -27.28 -46.44
C ILE A 374 -0.08 -27.86 -45.03
N THR A 375 0.25 -27.10 -43.98
CA THR A 375 0.33 -27.60 -42.59
C THR A 375 -1.00 -28.03 -41.99
N GLU A 376 -2.13 -27.50 -42.45
CA GLU A 376 -3.45 -27.94 -42.01
C GLU A 376 -4.00 -29.13 -42.81
N LYS A 377 -3.48 -29.36 -44.02
CA LYS A 377 -3.96 -30.40 -44.92
C LYS A 377 -3.18 -31.72 -44.81
N PHE A 378 -1.92 -31.67 -44.38
CA PHE A 378 -1.04 -32.83 -44.25
C PHE A 378 -0.58 -33.04 -42.80
N GLY A 379 -0.36 -34.29 -42.42
CA GLY A 379 0.03 -34.64 -41.04
C GLY A 379 1.45 -34.16 -40.69
N PHE A 380 1.66 -33.80 -39.42
CA PHE A 380 2.95 -33.29 -38.93
C PHE A 380 4.13 -34.21 -39.28
N ARG A 381 4.00 -35.52 -39.02
CA ARG A 381 5.03 -36.53 -39.33
C ARG A 381 5.27 -36.69 -40.84
N GLU A 382 4.23 -36.48 -41.64
CA GLU A 382 4.30 -36.62 -43.10
C GLU A 382 5.09 -35.46 -43.73
N ILE A 383 4.77 -34.22 -43.32
CA ILE A 383 5.48 -33.01 -43.74
C ILE A 383 6.96 -33.11 -43.34
N GLN A 384 7.24 -33.53 -42.10
CA GLN A 384 8.61 -33.70 -41.61
C GLN A 384 9.38 -34.74 -42.45
N LYS A 385 8.78 -35.89 -42.73
CA LYS A 385 9.41 -36.98 -43.49
C LYS A 385 9.66 -36.60 -44.96
N LYS A 386 8.72 -35.90 -45.61
CA LYS A 386 8.80 -35.53 -47.03
C LYS A 386 9.65 -34.29 -47.29
N LEU A 387 9.59 -33.27 -46.43
CA LEU A 387 10.29 -31.99 -46.63
C LEU A 387 11.58 -31.84 -45.83
N GLN A 388 11.83 -32.69 -44.82
CA GLN A 388 13.00 -32.62 -43.92
C GLN A 388 13.13 -31.27 -43.21
N THR A 389 11.99 -30.69 -42.81
CA THR A 389 11.91 -29.40 -42.10
C THR A 389 11.87 -29.58 -40.58
N SER A 390 12.27 -28.55 -39.82
CA SER A 390 12.28 -28.61 -38.35
C SER A 390 10.88 -28.59 -37.76
N ASN A 391 10.72 -29.27 -36.61
CA ASN A 391 9.47 -29.36 -35.87
C ASN A 391 8.93 -27.99 -35.45
N ASP A 392 9.82 -27.08 -35.08
CA ASP A 392 9.48 -25.72 -34.68
C ASP A 392 8.89 -24.92 -35.84
N LEU A 393 9.46 -25.09 -37.04
CA LEU A 393 8.97 -24.40 -38.23
C LEU A 393 7.58 -24.90 -38.62
N ILE A 394 7.32 -26.21 -38.56
CA ILE A 394 5.99 -26.78 -38.85
C ILE A 394 4.96 -26.28 -37.83
N SER A 395 5.30 -26.29 -36.54
CA SER A 395 4.44 -25.84 -35.45
C SER A 395 4.11 -24.35 -35.58
N ALA A 396 5.12 -23.51 -35.85
CA ALA A 396 4.95 -22.08 -36.06
C ALA A 396 4.08 -21.78 -37.29
N SER A 397 4.30 -22.50 -38.39
CA SER A 397 3.52 -22.35 -39.64
C SER A 397 2.05 -22.77 -39.47
N THR A 398 1.79 -23.80 -38.66
CA THR A 398 0.42 -24.24 -38.33
C THR A 398 -0.31 -23.16 -37.51
N LYS A 399 0.37 -22.60 -36.51
CA LYS A 399 -0.16 -21.49 -35.72
C LYS A 399 -0.38 -20.25 -36.58
N TYR A 400 0.53 -19.97 -37.50
CA TYR A 400 0.44 -18.87 -38.45
C TYR A 400 -0.77 -19.00 -39.37
N SER A 401 -1.00 -20.19 -39.96
CA SER A 401 -2.16 -20.47 -40.82
C SER A 401 -3.48 -20.14 -40.14
N ARG A 402 -3.67 -20.59 -38.90
CA ARG A 402 -4.90 -20.38 -38.12
C ARG A 402 -5.18 -18.91 -37.82
N ILE A 403 -4.13 -18.11 -37.65
CA ILE A 403 -4.26 -16.70 -37.26
C ILE A 403 -4.43 -15.80 -38.49
N ASN A 404 -3.70 -16.09 -39.57
CA ASN A 404 -3.54 -15.19 -40.70
C ASN A 404 -4.20 -15.68 -42.00
N SER A 405 -4.72 -16.91 -42.00
CA SER A 405 -5.09 -17.72 -43.18
C SER A 405 -3.89 -18.32 -43.93
N PRO A 406 -3.99 -19.53 -44.50
CA PRO A 406 -2.88 -20.20 -45.17
C PRO A 406 -2.29 -19.34 -46.30
N GLY A 407 -0.97 -19.09 -46.27
CA GLY A 407 -0.26 -18.33 -47.30
C GLY A 407 -0.52 -16.81 -47.30
N CYS A 408 -1.29 -16.26 -46.36
CA CYS A 408 -1.60 -14.84 -46.26
C CYS A 408 -0.58 -14.07 -45.37
N PRO A 409 -0.44 -12.74 -45.51
CA PRO A 409 0.36 -11.91 -44.60
C PRO A 409 -0.22 -11.83 -43.18
N ALA A 410 0.60 -11.48 -42.18
CA ALA A 410 0.19 -11.45 -40.77
C ALA A 410 -0.83 -10.33 -40.46
N LYS A 411 -1.92 -10.65 -39.74
CA LYS A 411 -2.97 -9.70 -39.32
C LYS A 411 -2.51 -8.88 -38.10
N ILE A 412 -2.76 -7.56 -38.15
CA ILE A 412 -2.51 -6.63 -37.04
C ILE A 412 -3.76 -6.61 -36.12
N LYS A 413 -3.61 -6.82 -34.80
CA LYS A 413 -4.75 -6.90 -33.84
C LYS A 413 -4.98 -5.60 -33.06
N PRO A 414 -6.24 -5.23 -32.72
CA PRO A 414 -6.56 -4.13 -31.79
C PRO A 414 -6.60 -4.59 -30.31
N VAL A 415 -6.36 -3.67 -29.37
CA VAL A 415 -6.26 -3.92 -27.91
C VAL A 415 -7.57 -3.51 -27.20
N VAL A 416 -8.11 -4.36 -26.31
CA VAL A 416 -9.31 -4.07 -25.48
C VAL A 416 -9.00 -4.27 -23.99
N THR A 417 -9.49 -3.36 -23.13
CA THR A 417 -9.39 -3.39 -21.65
C THR A 417 -10.80 -3.29 -21.03
N GLN A 418 -11.08 -4.05 -19.95
CA GLN A 418 -12.38 -4.01 -19.24
C GLN A 418 -12.16 -3.83 -17.72
N SER A 419 -12.93 -2.92 -17.10
CA SER A 419 -12.89 -2.60 -15.65
C SER A 419 -13.79 -3.54 -14.84
N CYS A 420 -13.32 -4.00 -13.67
CA CYS A 420 -14.08 -4.86 -12.73
C CYS A 420 -15.00 -4.09 -11.77
N ILE A 421 -14.86 -2.76 -11.67
CA ILE A 421 -15.70 -1.90 -10.83
C ILE A 421 -16.33 -0.85 -11.76
N SER A 422 -17.63 -0.63 -11.61
CA SER A 422 -18.31 0.44 -12.34
C SER A 422 -17.83 1.79 -11.83
N GLU A 423 -17.67 2.77 -12.70
CA GLU A 423 -17.25 4.13 -12.34
C GLU A 423 -18.11 4.81 -11.26
N ILE A 424 -19.39 4.42 -11.14
CA ILE A 424 -20.29 4.94 -10.09
C ILE A 424 -19.83 4.44 -8.72
N LYS A 425 -19.60 3.14 -8.58
CA LYS A 425 -19.13 2.51 -7.34
C LYS A 425 -17.71 2.92 -6.94
N ASP A 426 -16.83 3.17 -7.92
CA ASP A 426 -15.52 3.76 -7.65
C ASP A 426 -15.66 5.20 -7.15
N ARG A 427 -16.56 6.00 -7.72
CA ARG A 427 -16.85 7.36 -7.22
C ARG A 427 -17.46 7.36 -5.83
N GLU A 428 -18.35 6.43 -5.50
CA GLU A 428 -18.90 6.28 -4.14
C GLU A 428 -17.81 5.96 -3.11
N PHE A 429 -16.90 5.05 -3.45
CA PHE A 429 -15.75 4.71 -2.61
C PHE A 429 -14.80 5.90 -2.40
N GLU A 430 -14.42 6.57 -3.48
CA GLU A 430 -13.58 7.78 -3.42
C GLU A 430 -14.28 8.91 -2.68
N SER A 431 -15.59 9.09 -2.86
CA SER A 431 -16.39 10.11 -2.14
C SER A 431 -16.41 9.84 -0.64
N PHE A 432 -16.60 8.58 -0.21
CA PHE A 432 -16.58 8.22 1.20
C PHE A 432 -15.21 8.47 1.86
N PHE A 433 -14.13 8.19 1.13
CA PHE A 433 -12.76 8.45 1.58
C PHE A 433 -12.25 9.86 1.24
N SER A 434 -13.09 10.71 0.66
CA SER A 434 -12.87 12.15 0.62
C SER A 434 -13.41 12.81 1.89
N ASP A 435 -14.26 12.12 2.65
CA ASP A 435 -14.77 12.58 3.93
C ASP A 435 -13.71 12.49 5.04
N LYS A 436 -13.54 13.62 5.72
CA LYS A 436 -12.56 13.83 6.78
C LYS A 436 -12.94 13.20 8.09
N GLU A 437 -14.18 12.77 8.27
CA GLU A 437 -14.57 11.94 9.41
C GLU A 437 -13.94 10.55 9.34
N ASN A 438 -13.71 10.06 8.11
CA ASN A 438 -13.23 8.71 7.86
C ASN A 438 -11.71 8.66 7.68
N VAL A 439 -11.11 9.68 7.05
CA VAL A 439 -9.66 9.73 6.80
C VAL A 439 -9.01 11.11 6.99
N THR A 440 -7.71 11.10 7.23
CA THR A 440 -6.84 12.29 7.18
C THR A 440 -5.85 12.14 6.04
N MET A 441 -5.87 13.08 5.10
CA MET A 441 -4.94 13.10 3.98
C MET A 441 -3.55 13.59 4.42
N SER A 442 -2.51 12.87 4.01
CA SER A 442 -1.13 13.23 4.23
C SER A 442 -0.73 14.42 3.35
N SER A 443 -0.21 15.49 3.95
CA SER A 443 0.30 16.66 3.22
C SER A 443 1.71 16.49 2.64
N TYR A 444 2.42 15.41 2.98
CA TYR A 444 3.87 15.27 2.74
C TYR A 444 4.36 13.85 2.41
N HIS A 445 3.66 12.80 2.86
CA HIS A 445 3.91 11.41 2.47
C HIS A 445 2.95 10.93 1.37
N VAL A 446 3.51 10.29 0.35
CA VAL A 446 2.79 9.69 -0.78
C VAL A 446 3.02 8.18 -0.81
N ASP A 447 2.03 7.43 -1.28
CA ASP A 447 2.22 6.00 -1.53
C ASP A 447 3.21 5.81 -2.68
N LEU A 448 4.22 4.95 -2.48
CA LEU A 448 5.31 4.75 -3.44
C LEU A 448 4.84 4.09 -4.75
N LYS A 449 3.71 3.37 -4.73
CA LYS A 449 3.18 2.67 -5.91
C LYS A 449 2.28 3.57 -6.76
N THR A 450 1.34 4.25 -6.13
CA THR A 450 0.32 5.07 -6.80
C THR A 450 0.77 6.52 -6.96
N ASN A 451 1.74 6.98 -6.17
CA ASN A 451 2.20 8.37 -6.07
C ASN A 451 1.11 9.36 -5.57
N LEU A 452 -0.02 8.84 -5.09
CA LEU A 452 -1.12 9.57 -4.45
C LEU A 452 -0.79 9.89 -2.98
N PRO A 453 -1.41 10.93 -2.38
CA PRO A 453 -1.30 11.19 -0.94
C PRO A 453 -1.74 9.97 -0.13
N LEU A 454 -0.99 9.61 0.92
CA LEU A 454 -1.44 8.59 1.85
C LEU A 454 -2.68 9.07 2.60
N LEU A 455 -3.70 8.22 2.71
CA LEU A 455 -4.92 8.47 3.47
C LEU A 455 -4.84 7.70 4.79
N TYR A 456 -4.73 8.43 5.90
CA TYR A 456 -4.67 7.84 7.23
C TYR A 456 -6.08 7.58 7.75
N LEU A 457 -6.40 6.32 8.03
CA LEU A 457 -7.69 5.92 8.57
C LEU A 457 -7.86 6.45 10.01
N LYS A 458 -8.98 7.14 10.29
CA LYS A 458 -9.30 7.67 11.63
C LYS A 458 -9.87 6.62 12.56
N ASP A 459 -10.68 5.72 12.01
CA ASP A 459 -11.37 4.67 12.73
C ASP A 459 -10.83 3.27 12.37
N SER A 460 -11.22 2.25 13.13
CA SER A 460 -10.95 0.86 12.78
C SER A 460 -11.55 0.53 11.41
N LYS A 461 -10.94 -0.41 10.67
CA LYS A 461 -11.46 -0.85 9.37
C LYS A 461 -12.91 -1.36 9.48
N GLU A 462 -13.27 -1.93 10.63
CA GLU A 462 -14.61 -2.45 10.91
C GLU A 462 -15.65 -1.34 11.04
N THR A 463 -15.34 -0.32 11.86
CA THR A 463 -16.18 0.85 12.04
C THR A 463 -16.32 1.68 10.76
N LEU A 464 -15.25 1.78 9.96
CA LEU A 464 -15.30 2.44 8.65
C LEU A 464 -16.18 1.67 7.66
N TRP A 465 -16.14 0.34 7.68
CA TRP A 465 -17.04 -0.47 6.88
C TRP A 465 -18.50 -0.26 7.29
N GLN A 466 -18.81 -0.28 8.59
CA GLN A 466 -20.18 -0.05 9.07
C GLN A 466 -20.72 1.32 8.65
N LYS A 467 -19.88 2.37 8.73
CA LYS A 467 -20.22 3.71 8.23
C LYS A 467 -20.44 3.71 6.72
N PHE A 468 -19.59 3.02 5.94
CA PHE A 468 -19.73 2.93 4.49
C PHE A 468 -20.99 2.19 4.06
N GLU A 469 -21.27 1.04 4.68
CA GLU A 469 -22.45 0.22 4.42
C GLU A 469 -23.76 0.96 4.78
N ALA A 470 -23.74 1.76 5.85
CA ALA A 470 -24.86 2.62 6.20
C ALA A 470 -25.07 3.77 5.20
N ALA A 471 -23.99 4.36 4.68
CA ALA A 471 -24.06 5.47 3.72
C ALA A 471 -24.37 5.02 2.28
N TYR A 472 -23.88 3.84 1.87
CA TYR A 472 -24.02 3.30 0.51
C TYR A 472 -24.43 1.81 0.56
N PRO A 473 -25.70 1.50 0.84
CA PRO A 473 -26.17 0.12 0.99
C PRO A 473 -25.97 -0.74 -0.28
N ASP A 474 -26.09 -0.13 -1.46
CA ASP A 474 -25.90 -0.77 -2.78
C ASP A 474 -24.48 -0.64 -3.35
N GLY A 475 -23.53 -0.13 -2.55
CA GLY A 475 -22.17 0.21 -2.95
C GLY A 475 -21.28 -1.00 -3.24
N ILE A 476 -19.97 -0.86 -3.02
CA ILE A 476 -19.05 -2.01 -3.13
C ILE A 476 -19.22 -2.98 -1.97
N LYS A 477 -19.08 -4.28 -2.22
CA LYS A 477 -19.14 -5.30 -1.17
C LYS A 477 -17.93 -5.18 -0.23
N ARG A 478 -18.09 -5.63 1.02
CA ARG A 478 -17.06 -5.60 2.08
C ARG A 478 -15.69 -6.12 1.64
N THR A 479 -15.67 -7.21 0.87
CA THR A 479 -14.42 -7.79 0.35
C THR A 479 -13.72 -6.85 -0.63
N SER A 480 -14.46 -6.21 -1.54
CA SER A 480 -13.92 -5.19 -2.45
C SER A 480 -13.48 -3.95 -1.68
N PHE A 481 -14.25 -3.50 -0.70
CA PHE A 481 -13.89 -2.37 0.18
C PHE A 481 -12.55 -2.61 0.90
N MET A 482 -12.39 -3.78 1.51
CA MET A 482 -11.13 -4.15 2.18
C MET A 482 -9.98 -4.32 1.18
N ALA A 483 -10.25 -4.81 -0.03
CA ALA A 483 -9.24 -4.93 -1.09
C ALA A 483 -8.78 -3.56 -1.59
N CYS A 484 -9.71 -2.60 -1.74
CA CYS A 484 -9.38 -1.21 -2.06
C CYS A 484 -8.56 -0.56 -0.94
N LEU A 485 -8.89 -0.80 0.35
CA LEU A 485 -8.07 -0.36 1.47
C LEU A 485 -6.66 -0.99 1.50
N ALA A 486 -6.52 -2.21 0.98
CA ALA A 486 -5.22 -2.90 0.91
C ALA A 486 -4.33 -2.40 -0.25
N SER A 487 -4.83 -1.50 -1.11
CA SER A 487 -4.12 -0.97 -2.29
C SER A 487 -2.89 -0.10 -1.98
N GLY A 488 -2.56 0.12 -0.70
CA GLY A 488 -1.35 0.80 -0.23
C GLY A 488 -1.54 2.29 0.06
N GLN A 489 -2.53 2.94 -0.54
CA GLN A 489 -2.86 4.35 -0.27
C GLN A 489 -3.44 4.55 1.14
N TYR A 490 -4.14 3.56 1.68
CA TYR A 490 -4.88 3.66 2.95
C TYR A 490 -4.08 3.03 4.09
N VAL A 491 -3.59 3.87 5.01
CA VAL A 491 -2.70 3.44 6.10
C VAL A 491 -3.41 3.55 7.44
N TYR A 492 -3.45 2.45 8.18
CA TYR A 492 -3.95 2.44 9.55
C TYR A 492 -2.89 3.04 10.49
N ARG A 493 -3.22 4.12 11.22
CA ARG A 493 -2.25 4.81 12.08
C ARG A 493 -1.91 4.01 13.34
N LYS A 494 -0.62 3.66 13.52
CA LYS A 494 0.00 3.48 14.85
C LYS A 494 0.78 4.70 15.33
N ASP A 495 1.16 5.64 14.44
CA ASP A 495 1.91 6.86 14.80
C ASP A 495 1.34 8.11 14.11
N LEU A 496 0.93 9.09 14.92
CA LEU A 496 0.66 10.48 14.51
C LEU A 496 1.93 11.33 14.66
N GLY A 497 3.03 10.72 15.09
CA GLY A 497 4.32 11.37 15.29
C GLY A 497 4.94 11.69 13.95
N GLY A 498 4.81 12.94 13.51
CA GLY A 498 5.41 13.43 12.28
C GLY A 498 4.80 14.71 11.71
N LEU A 499 3.56 15.06 12.07
CA LEU A 499 2.89 16.30 11.61
C LEU A 499 3.04 17.46 12.60
N CYS A 500 3.04 17.17 13.90
CA CYS A 500 3.22 18.15 14.95
C CYS A 500 4.56 17.93 15.67
N ASN A 501 5.46 18.92 15.57
CA ASN A 501 6.77 18.87 16.23
C ASN A 501 6.64 18.79 17.76
N ILE A 502 5.66 19.49 18.33
CA ILE A 502 5.35 19.47 19.76
C ILE A 502 4.98 18.05 20.20
N CYS A 503 4.09 17.38 19.46
CA CYS A 503 3.74 16.00 19.76
C CYS A 503 4.97 15.08 19.64
N ASN A 504 5.77 15.23 18.57
CA ASN A 504 7.00 14.45 18.35
C ASN A 504 8.02 14.60 19.48
N GLU A 505 8.33 15.85 19.83
CA GLU A 505 9.37 16.18 20.79
C GLU A 505 8.97 15.90 22.23
N TYR A 506 7.73 16.22 22.60
CA TYR A 506 7.30 16.19 24.00
C TYR A 506 6.47 14.97 24.38
N CYS A 507 6.00 14.17 23.41
CA CYS A 507 5.33 12.89 23.67
C CYS A 507 6.13 11.73 23.10
N TYR A 508 6.29 11.62 21.77
CA TYR A 508 6.84 10.41 21.14
C TYR A 508 8.28 10.12 21.58
N LYS A 509 9.19 11.10 21.42
CA LYS A 509 10.58 10.95 21.84
C LYS A 509 10.72 10.69 23.34
N VAL A 510 9.85 11.32 24.14
CA VAL A 510 9.83 11.14 25.60
C VAL A 510 9.47 9.69 25.95
N PHE A 511 8.38 9.15 25.42
CA PHE A 511 8.02 7.75 25.63
C PHE A 511 9.08 6.78 25.09
N ASP A 512 9.69 7.07 23.93
CA ASP A 512 10.79 6.25 23.40
C ASP A 512 11.99 6.24 24.36
N THR A 513 12.33 7.38 24.97
CA THR A 513 13.38 7.50 25.99
C THR A 513 13.00 6.73 27.26
N LEU A 514 11.78 6.91 27.79
CA LEU A 514 11.32 6.20 28.99
C LEU A 514 11.29 4.67 28.80
N ILE A 515 10.78 4.19 27.66
CA ILE A 515 10.77 2.77 27.31
C ILE A 515 12.20 2.24 27.17
N SER A 516 13.11 3.02 26.60
CA SER A 516 14.53 2.62 26.48
C SER A 516 15.22 2.52 27.84
N LEU A 517 14.98 3.49 28.73
CA LEU A 517 15.48 3.45 30.11
C LEU A 517 14.94 2.24 30.87
N ALA A 518 13.63 1.97 30.75
CA ALA A 518 12.99 0.81 31.35
C ALA A 518 13.60 -0.51 30.83
N ARG A 519 13.88 -0.61 29.53
CA ARG A 519 14.47 -1.82 28.94
C ARG A 519 15.90 -2.08 29.39
N LEU A 520 16.69 -1.02 29.60
CA LEU A 520 18.11 -1.12 29.92
C LEU A 520 18.37 -1.35 31.42
N HIS A 521 17.59 -0.74 32.31
CA HIS A 521 17.92 -0.67 33.74
C HIS A 521 16.93 -1.40 34.67
N VAL A 522 15.77 -1.84 34.17
CA VAL A 522 14.78 -2.58 34.98
C VAL A 522 15.02 -4.09 34.88
N GLU A 523 14.86 -4.80 35.99
CA GLU A 523 14.98 -6.25 36.07
C GLU A 523 14.04 -6.99 35.11
N LYS A 524 14.46 -8.18 34.68
CA LYS A 524 13.84 -8.91 33.56
C LYS A 524 12.37 -9.29 33.81
N GLU A 525 11.99 -9.55 35.05
CA GLU A 525 10.64 -9.99 35.44
C GLU A 525 9.61 -8.83 35.34
N SER A 526 9.97 -7.63 35.81
CA SER A 526 9.07 -6.45 35.82
C SER A 526 9.13 -5.63 34.53
N ARG A 527 10.19 -5.76 33.73
CA ARG A 527 10.44 -4.96 32.52
C ARG A 527 9.31 -5.04 31.50
N ASN A 528 8.83 -6.24 31.18
CA ASN A 528 7.82 -6.41 30.13
C ASN A 528 6.46 -5.84 30.54
N SER A 529 6.12 -5.93 31.83
CA SER A 529 4.89 -5.32 32.37
C SER A 529 4.96 -3.81 32.26
N LEU A 530 6.05 -3.20 32.75
CA LEU A 530 6.23 -1.76 32.74
C LEU A 530 6.26 -1.16 31.31
N VAL A 531 6.94 -1.84 30.38
CA VAL A 531 6.94 -1.42 28.96
C VAL A 531 5.54 -1.51 28.36
N ASN A 532 4.76 -2.54 28.69
CA ASN A 532 3.39 -2.67 28.22
C ASN A 532 2.47 -1.57 28.79
N GLU A 533 2.64 -1.21 30.06
CA GLU A 533 1.92 -0.09 30.69
C GLU A 533 2.28 1.26 30.06
N LEU A 534 3.57 1.52 29.81
CA LEU A 534 4.02 2.72 29.10
C LEU A 534 3.46 2.81 27.68
N GLU A 535 3.39 1.68 26.94
CA GLU A 535 2.79 1.63 25.60
C GLU A 535 1.27 1.84 25.62
N LYS A 536 0.56 1.26 26.60
CA LYS A 536 -0.88 1.49 26.81
C LYS A 536 -1.15 2.97 27.10
N LEU A 537 -0.40 3.57 28.02
CA LEU A 537 -0.51 4.98 28.33
C LEU A 537 -0.21 5.86 27.12
N ARG A 538 0.87 5.58 26.38
CA ARG A 538 1.20 6.26 25.12
C ARG A 538 0.03 6.20 24.14
N HIS A 539 -0.66 5.07 24.04
CA HIS A 539 -1.83 4.94 23.16
C HIS A 539 -3.01 5.78 23.65
N HIS A 540 -3.32 5.74 24.94
CA HIS A 540 -4.42 6.49 25.54
C HIS A 540 -4.21 8.00 25.43
N LEU A 541 -3.05 8.53 25.83
CA LEU A 541 -2.75 9.97 25.72
C LEU A 541 -2.77 10.49 24.29
N LYS A 542 -2.58 9.61 23.31
CA LYS A 542 -2.61 9.94 21.88
C LYS A 542 -4.02 10.00 21.30
N ARG A 543 -4.95 9.19 21.81
CA ARG A 543 -6.27 8.97 21.17
C ARG A 543 -7.44 8.96 22.13
N GLY A 544 -7.29 8.31 23.29
CA GLY A 544 -8.33 8.27 24.31
C GLY A 544 -8.59 9.65 24.87
N PHE A 545 -7.53 10.34 25.29
CA PHE A 545 -7.63 11.65 25.93
C PHE A 545 -8.38 12.69 25.08
N GLU A 546 -8.12 12.78 23.77
CA GLU A 546 -8.84 13.73 22.89
C GLU A 546 -10.35 13.43 22.81
N ASN A 547 -10.75 12.16 22.89
CA ASN A 547 -12.16 11.74 22.82
C ASN A 547 -12.90 11.89 24.15
N GLU A 548 -12.18 12.01 25.26
CA GLU A 548 -12.73 12.17 26.60
C GLU A 548 -13.02 13.64 26.94
N LEU A 549 -12.46 14.58 26.17
CA LEU A 549 -12.73 16.00 26.27
C LEU A 549 -14.02 16.38 25.54
N ILE A 550 -14.96 17.01 26.24
CA ILE A 550 -16.28 17.37 25.71
C ILE A 550 -16.37 18.87 25.45
N VAL A 551 -16.83 19.23 24.25
CA VAL A 551 -17.23 20.60 23.87
C VAL A 551 -18.59 20.46 23.18
N ASN A 552 -19.53 21.33 23.55
CA ASN A 552 -20.89 21.35 23.01
C ASN A 552 -20.89 21.80 21.54
N GLU A 553 -22.00 21.56 20.82
CA GLU A 553 -22.12 21.93 19.40
C GLU A 553 -22.03 23.45 19.17
N ASP A 554 -22.45 24.25 20.14
CA ASP A 554 -22.36 25.71 20.14
C ASP A 554 -20.96 26.24 20.50
N GLY A 555 -20.00 25.35 20.77
CA GLY A 555 -18.64 25.70 21.18
C GLY A 555 -18.50 26.00 22.68
N THR A 556 -19.57 25.91 23.48
CA THR A 556 -19.48 26.07 24.94
C THR A 556 -18.91 24.80 25.59
N VAL A 557 -18.40 24.96 26.82
CA VAL A 557 -17.79 23.86 27.57
C VAL A 557 -18.64 23.56 28.80
N PRO A 558 -19.15 22.33 28.98
CA PRO A 558 -19.82 21.94 30.20
C PRO A 558 -18.82 21.66 31.33
N HIS A 559 -19.26 21.82 32.58
CA HIS A 559 -18.54 21.26 33.71
C HIS A 559 -18.58 19.72 33.66
N MET A 560 -17.48 19.08 34.06
CA MET A 560 -17.32 17.63 34.11
C MET A 560 -16.81 17.25 35.49
N ASP A 561 -17.50 16.33 36.18
CA ASP A 561 -17.09 15.91 37.53
C ASP A 561 -15.70 15.24 37.56
N THR A 562 -15.28 14.65 36.44
CA THR A 562 -13.93 14.11 36.28
C THR A 562 -12.92 15.22 35.99
N ILE A 563 -12.09 15.54 36.98
CA ILE A 563 -11.16 16.70 36.92
C ILE A 563 -10.18 16.65 35.74
N ASN A 564 -9.72 15.46 35.34
CA ASN A 564 -8.80 15.29 34.21
C ASN A 564 -9.41 15.76 32.87
N HIS A 565 -10.75 15.72 32.74
CA HIS A 565 -11.47 16.00 31.50
C HIS A 565 -12.25 17.33 31.53
N CYS A 566 -12.28 18.02 32.68
CA CYS A 566 -12.99 19.29 32.81
C CYS A 566 -12.20 20.43 32.14
N LEU A 567 -12.57 20.77 30.90
CA LEU A 567 -11.92 21.85 30.15
C LEU A 567 -12.03 23.21 30.86
N LEU A 568 -13.10 23.47 31.62
CA LEU A 568 -13.21 24.69 32.45
C LEU A 568 -12.11 24.75 33.52
N TYR A 569 -11.80 23.64 34.19
CA TYR A 569 -10.68 23.58 35.16
C TYR A 569 -9.33 23.69 34.45
N VAL A 570 -9.19 23.02 33.31
CA VAL A 570 -7.98 23.07 32.47
C VAL A 570 -7.60 24.50 32.04
N PHE A 571 -8.60 25.38 31.90
CA PHE A 571 -8.41 26.78 31.49
C PHE A 571 -8.72 27.83 32.57
N ARG A 572 -8.85 27.46 33.85
CA ARG A 572 -9.05 28.38 34.99
C ARG A 572 -10.42 29.06 35.10
N GLU A 573 -11.46 28.47 34.54
CA GLU A 573 -12.83 29.01 34.56
C GLU A 573 -13.81 28.15 35.40
N CYS A 574 -13.34 27.07 36.02
CA CYS A 574 -14.19 26.20 36.85
C CYS A 574 -14.22 26.66 38.31
N THR A 575 -15.44 26.81 38.85
CA THR A 575 -15.71 27.09 40.28
C THR A 575 -16.46 25.95 40.98
N GLN A 576 -16.74 24.85 40.27
CA GLN A 576 -17.48 23.69 40.78
C GLN A 576 -16.54 22.62 41.32
N GLU A 577 -17.01 21.85 42.31
CA GLU A 577 -16.26 20.73 42.92
C GLU A 577 -16.06 19.58 41.93
N HIS A 578 -14.95 18.85 42.04
CA HIS A 578 -14.71 17.63 41.27
C HIS A 578 -14.62 16.43 42.20
N LYS A 579 -15.44 15.40 41.98
CA LYS A 579 -15.50 14.19 42.84
C LYS A 579 -14.99 12.92 42.14
N SER A 580 -14.49 13.03 40.91
CA SER A 580 -13.92 11.87 40.20
C SER A 580 -12.62 12.14 39.46
N ARG A 581 -11.85 11.07 39.26
CA ARG A 581 -10.60 11.06 38.46
C ARG A 581 -10.65 9.99 37.39
N CYS A 582 -9.99 10.26 36.27
CA CYS A 582 -9.81 9.28 35.21
C CYS A 582 -8.62 8.37 35.54
N ALA A 583 -8.89 7.08 35.77
CA ALA A 583 -7.86 6.12 36.14
C ALA A 583 -6.76 6.01 35.07
N MET A 584 -7.10 6.13 33.79
CA MET A 584 -6.13 6.05 32.68
C MET A 584 -5.26 7.32 32.55
N CYS A 585 -5.83 8.50 32.82
CA CYS A 585 -5.05 9.74 32.85
C CYS A 585 -4.10 9.78 34.05
N ASP A 586 -4.56 9.30 35.21
CA ASP A 586 -3.75 9.25 36.43
C ASP A 586 -2.60 8.25 36.36
N GLN A 587 -2.73 7.20 35.54
CA GLN A 587 -1.63 6.27 35.27
C GLN A 587 -0.37 6.98 34.76
N LEU A 588 -0.48 8.16 34.13
CA LEU A 588 0.69 8.96 33.77
C LEU A 588 1.56 9.27 34.97
N PHE A 589 0.97 9.79 36.03
CA PHE A 589 1.73 10.24 37.20
C PHE A 589 2.17 9.05 38.05
N VAL A 590 1.32 8.03 38.18
CA VAL A 590 1.66 6.78 38.88
C VAL A 590 2.86 6.09 38.23
N LEU A 591 2.89 5.99 36.90
CA LEU A 591 4.01 5.35 36.19
C LEU A 591 5.29 6.18 36.27
N LEU A 592 5.20 7.51 36.24
CA LEU A 592 6.38 8.36 36.39
C LEU A 592 6.97 8.24 37.81
N GLU A 593 6.14 8.21 38.86
CA GLU A 593 6.59 7.97 40.23
C GLU A 593 7.20 6.58 40.38
N HIS A 594 6.57 5.54 39.83
CA HIS A 594 7.14 4.18 39.83
C HIS A 594 8.50 4.14 39.13
N LEU A 595 8.67 4.85 38.00
CA LEU A 595 9.95 4.95 37.31
C LEU A 595 11.03 5.65 38.17
N THR A 596 10.68 6.62 39.01
CA THR A 596 11.67 7.25 39.93
C THR A 596 12.17 6.31 41.03
N VAL A 597 11.38 5.29 41.39
CA VAL A 597 11.74 4.29 42.39
C VAL A 597 12.59 3.18 41.79
N VAL A 598 12.22 2.70 40.59
CA VAL A 598 12.87 1.54 39.96
C VAL A 598 14.15 1.92 39.22
N LEU A 599 14.27 3.15 38.73
CA LEU A 599 15.47 3.60 38.03
C LEU A 599 16.52 4.20 38.97
N PRO A 600 17.82 4.06 38.64
CA PRO A 600 18.89 4.71 39.39
C PRO A 600 18.74 6.24 39.49
N GLU A 601 19.26 6.80 40.59
CA GLU A 601 19.07 8.20 41.00
C GLU A 601 19.53 9.24 39.94
N ASN A 602 20.55 8.90 39.14
CA ASN A 602 21.06 9.74 38.07
C ASN A 602 20.04 10.02 36.94
N PHE A 603 18.94 9.26 36.87
CA PHE A 603 17.88 9.47 35.88
C PHE A 603 16.71 10.32 36.38
N ARG A 604 16.68 10.73 37.66
CA ARG A 604 15.59 11.54 38.22
C ARG A 604 15.35 12.84 37.45
N THR A 605 16.42 13.52 37.02
CA THR A 605 16.32 14.74 36.20
C THR A 605 15.66 14.48 34.85
N ILE A 606 15.96 13.35 34.20
CA ILE A 606 15.35 12.95 32.92
C ILE A 606 13.87 12.63 33.11
N ILE A 607 13.50 11.97 34.21
CA ILE A 607 12.10 11.64 34.51
C ILE A 607 11.31 12.93 34.78
N GLU A 608 11.88 13.88 35.52
CA GLU A 608 11.24 15.16 35.80
C GLU A 608 11.10 16.02 34.52
N GLU A 609 12.12 16.05 33.67
CA GLU A 609 11.99 16.67 32.35
C GLU A 609 10.90 15.99 31.50
N SER A 610 10.84 14.66 31.55
CA SER A 610 9.83 13.87 30.82
C SER A 610 8.42 14.21 31.33
N ARG A 611 8.24 14.34 32.65
CA ARG A 611 6.99 14.78 33.28
C ARG A 611 6.56 16.14 32.74
N ASN A 612 7.44 17.13 32.78
CA ASN A 612 7.13 18.48 32.33
C ASN A 612 6.80 18.53 30.82
N LYS A 613 7.52 17.77 29.99
CA LYS A 613 7.25 17.64 28.55
C LYS A 613 5.88 16.98 28.28
N LEU A 614 5.55 15.90 29.00
CA LEU A 614 4.26 15.22 28.86
C LEU A 614 3.09 16.10 29.34
N CYS A 615 3.25 16.88 30.41
CA CYS A 615 2.26 17.86 30.83
C CYS A 615 2.02 18.93 29.76
N TYR A 616 3.09 19.43 29.14
CA TYR A 616 2.97 20.36 28.01
C TYR A 616 2.25 19.73 26.81
N PHE A 617 2.49 18.45 26.54
CA PHE A 617 1.77 17.71 25.51
C PHE A 617 0.26 17.61 25.81
N LEU A 618 -0.13 17.28 27.04
CA LEU A 618 -1.55 17.26 27.42
C LEU A 618 -2.20 18.64 27.26
N ALA A 619 -1.47 19.70 27.61
CA ALA A 619 -1.95 21.08 27.51
C ALA A 619 -2.17 21.46 26.04
N HIS A 620 -1.24 21.06 25.18
CA HIS A 620 -1.35 21.19 23.74
C HIS A 620 -2.57 20.44 23.20
N GLN A 621 -2.83 19.21 23.66
CA GLN A 621 -3.99 18.42 23.24
C GLN A 621 -5.33 19.04 23.68
N ALA A 622 -5.42 19.53 24.92
CA ALA A 622 -6.62 20.19 25.41
C ALA A 622 -6.95 21.45 24.59
N ARG A 623 -5.95 22.33 24.37
CA ARG A 623 -6.12 23.52 23.51
C ARG A 623 -6.51 23.15 22.08
N LYS A 624 -5.89 22.10 21.54
CA LYS A 624 -6.19 21.59 20.20
C LYS A 624 -7.64 21.13 20.08
N VAL A 625 -8.14 20.30 21.00
CA VAL A 625 -9.54 19.83 20.97
C VAL A 625 -10.49 21.02 21.09
N TYR A 626 -10.20 21.94 22.00
CA TYR A 626 -11.02 23.14 22.20
C TYR A 626 -11.14 24.00 20.93
N LEU A 627 -10.01 24.45 20.38
CA LEU A 627 -9.98 25.33 19.20
C LEU A 627 -10.55 24.67 17.94
N ASN A 628 -10.40 23.35 17.79
CA ASN A 628 -11.03 22.61 16.70
C ASN A 628 -12.55 22.59 16.78
N ASN A 629 -13.10 22.44 17.99
CA ASN A 629 -14.55 22.49 18.18
C ASN A 629 -15.10 23.92 18.03
N GLN A 630 -14.32 24.95 18.37
CA GLN A 630 -14.69 26.34 18.04
C GLN A 630 -14.90 26.54 16.54
N PHE A 631 -14.00 26.04 15.69
CA PHE A 631 -14.17 26.13 14.24
C PHE A 631 -15.46 25.45 13.77
N LYS A 632 -15.78 24.26 14.29
CA LYS A 632 -17.02 23.55 13.96
C LYS A 632 -18.27 24.31 14.40
N ALA A 633 -18.26 24.86 15.62
CA ALA A 633 -19.35 25.67 16.14
C ALA A 633 -19.59 26.89 15.25
N LYS A 634 -18.52 27.60 14.85
CA LYS A 634 -18.66 28.77 13.97
C LYS A 634 -19.17 28.41 12.58
N LEU A 635 -18.82 27.25 12.02
CA LEU A 635 -19.40 26.76 10.77
C LEU A 635 -20.92 26.54 10.87
N LEU A 636 -21.46 26.19 12.05
CA LEU A 636 -22.89 26.03 12.28
C LEU A 636 -23.63 27.37 12.42
N GLU A 637 -22.94 28.43 12.83
CA GLU A 637 -23.46 29.80 12.93
C GLU A 637 -23.55 30.53 11.58
N LEU A 638 -23.07 29.92 10.48
CA LEU A 638 -23.00 30.56 9.17
C LEU A 638 -24.41 30.81 8.60
N ASP A 639 -24.72 32.07 8.33
CA ASP A 639 -25.95 32.53 7.68
C ASP A 639 -25.72 32.81 6.18
N ASP A 640 -26.70 33.39 5.49
CA ASP A 640 -26.62 33.66 4.05
C ASP A 640 -25.84 34.96 3.74
N ASP A 641 -25.56 35.79 4.76
CA ASP A 641 -24.85 37.07 4.67
C ASP A 641 -23.37 36.97 5.07
N GLY A 642 -22.99 35.83 5.66
CA GLY A 642 -21.72 35.61 6.33
C GLY A 642 -20.77 34.67 5.59
N VAL A 643 -19.48 34.86 5.86
CA VAL A 643 -18.41 34.01 5.29
C VAL A 643 -17.39 33.62 6.37
N ILE A 644 -16.95 32.36 6.33
CA ILE A 644 -15.83 31.88 7.15
C ILE A 644 -14.60 31.67 6.28
N LEU A 645 -13.48 32.25 6.68
CA LEU A 645 -12.22 32.22 5.95
C LEU A 645 -11.19 31.36 6.68
N VAL A 646 -10.61 30.37 6.01
CA VAL A 646 -9.49 29.58 6.54
C VAL A 646 -8.26 29.79 5.65
N CYS A 647 -7.19 30.35 6.22
CA CYS A 647 -6.00 30.68 5.44
C CYS A 647 -4.73 29.94 5.90
N ASP A 648 -3.90 29.59 4.92
CA ASP A 648 -2.58 29.02 5.15
C ASP A 648 -1.62 29.22 3.96
N TYR A 649 -0.33 29.20 4.26
CA TYR A 649 0.72 29.05 3.27
C TYR A 649 1.03 27.58 2.98
N LYS A 650 1.10 27.26 1.69
CA LYS A 650 1.72 26.02 1.26
C LYS A 650 3.24 26.11 1.41
N MET A 651 3.88 24.98 1.72
CA MET A 651 5.32 24.85 1.51
C MET A 651 5.70 25.25 0.07
N ARG A 652 6.82 25.98 -0.08
CA ARG A 652 7.27 26.56 -1.36
C ARG A 652 7.18 25.57 -2.51
N ILE A 653 6.59 26.00 -3.61
CA ILE A 653 6.53 25.23 -4.85
C ILE A 653 7.85 25.43 -5.57
N LEU A 654 8.64 24.36 -5.70
CA LEU A 654 9.90 24.40 -6.41
C LEU A 654 9.70 24.14 -7.91
N PRO A 655 10.48 24.79 -8.79
CA PRO A 655 10.49 24.47 -10.21
C PRO A 655 10.87 23.01 -10.46
N LYS A 656 10.13 22.33 -11.33
CA LYS A 656 10.29 20.90 -11.64
C LYS A 656 10.25 20.68 -13.14
N SER A 657 11.20 19.93 -13.67
CA SER A 657 11.19 19.52 -15.08
C SER A 657 10.81 18.05 -15.20
N ALA A 658 10.14 17.66 -16.29
CA ALA A 658 9.82 16.26 -16.57
C ALA A 658 11.09 15.40 -16.74
N CYS A 659 12.17 16.02 -17.24
CA CYS A 659 13.52 15.48 -17.29
C CYS A 659 14.47 16.47 -16.62
N GLU A 660 15.21 16.03 -15.60
CA GLU A 660 16.08 16.89 -14.81
C GLU A 660 17.50 16.30 -14.78
N THR A 661 18.49 17.09 -15.19
CA THR A 661 19.90 16.68 -15.14
C THR A 661 20.48 16.94 -13.74
N LYS A 662 21.52 16.19 -13.35
CA LYS A 662 22.16 16.33 -12.02
C LYS A 662 22.66 17.75 -11.72
N GLU A 663 22.99 18.52 -12.75
CA GLU A 663 23.50 19.90 -12.67
C GLU A 663 22.40 20.92 -12.33
N GLN A 664 21.13 20.62 -12.64
CA GLN A 664 19.99 21.52 -12.41
C GLN A 664 19.41 21.44 -10.99
N PHE A 665 19.98 20.59 -10.13
CA PHE A 665 19.42 20.26 -8.81
C PHE A 665 19.70 21.30 -7.72
N PHE A 666 20.72 22.16 -7.87
CA PHE A 666 21.16 23.05 -6.79
C PHE A 666 20.71 24.50 -7.00
N GLY A 667 20.03 25.07 -5.99
CA GLY A 667 19.79 26.52 -5.87
C GLY A 667 18.48 27.05 -6.46
N LYS A 668 17.50 26.20 -6.79
CA LYS A 668 16.22 26.66 -7.37
C LYS A 668 15.44 27.58 -6.42
N ARG A 669 15.07 28.76 -6.92
CA ARG A 669 14.17 29.70 -6.22
C ARG A 669 12.72 29.22 -6.42
N GLY A 670 12.05 28.89 -5.32
CA GLY A 670 10.64 28.45 -5.32
C GLY A 670 9.66 29.62 -5.27
N TRP A 671 8.42 29.35 -5.68
CA TRP A 671 7.29 30.26 -5.55
C TRP A 671 6.58 30.09 -4.20
N THR A 672 6.08 31.19 -3.67
CA THR A 672 5.17 31.18 -2.53
C THR A 672 3.77 30.90 -3.03
N LEU A 673 3.00 30.11 -2.27
CA LEU A 673 1.57 29.93 -2.51
C LEU A 673 0.83 30.13 -1.18
N HIS A 674 -0.07 31.10 -1.17
CA HIS A 674 -0.99 31.36 -0.06
C HIS A 674 -2.40 30.99 -0.49
N THR A 675 -3.15 30.32 0.36
CA THR A 675 -4.52 29.91 0.07
C THR A 675 -5.46 30.50 1.10
N ILE A 676 -6.57 31.08 0.63
CA ILE A 676 -7.72 31.45 1.44
C ILE A 676 -8.91 30.58 1.01
N LEU A 677 -9.37 29.71 1.90
CA LEU A 677 -10.62 28.98 1.71
C LEU A 677 -11.79 29.81 2.23
N VAL A 678 -12.79 30.00 1.38
CA VAL A 678 -14.01 30.76 1.63
C VAL A 678 -15.17 29.77 1.79
N PHE A 679 -15.73 29.70 2.99
CA PHE A 679 -16.90 28.88 3.30
C PHE A 679 -18.14 29.76 3.26
N THR A 680 -19.10 29.38 2.41
CA THR A 680 -20.41 30.02 2.24
C THR A 680 -21.51 28.98 2.48
N LYS A 681 -22.68 29.43 2.95
CA LYS A 681 -23.83 28.55 3.09
C LYS A 681 -24.40 28.25 1.70
N TYR A 682 -24.55 26.96 1.38
CA TYR A 682 -25.24 26.54 0.16
C TYR A 682 -26.68 26.16 0.51
N ASN A 683 -26.85 25.11 1.33
CA ASN A 683 -28.14 24.61 1.79
C ASN A 683 -28.07 24.26 3.30
N ALA A 684 -29.21 23.90 3.93
CA ALA A 684 -29.29 23.56 5.35
C ALA A 684 -28.40 22.37 5.83
N SER A 685 -27.81 21.62 4.89
CA SER A 685 -26.95 20.45 5.14
C SER A 685 -25.58 20.53 4.44
N GLN A 686 -25.32 21.56 3.63
CA GLN A 686 -24.11 21.66 2.81
C GLN A 686 -23.58 23.08 2.75
N LEU A 687 -22.25 23.20 2.81
CA LEU A 687 -21.50 24.43 2.58
C LEU A 687 -20.88 24.40 1.18
N ASN A 688 -20.79 25.56 0.55
CA ASN A 688 -19.99 25.76 -0.65
C ASN A 688 -18.61 26.30 -0.24
N VAL A 689 -17.55 25.72 -0.80
CA VAL A 689 -16.17 26.08 -0.50
C VAL A 689 -15.50 26.59 -1.78
N GLN A 690 -14.92 27.77 -1.71
CA GLN A 690 -14.08 28.31 -2.77
C GLN A 690 -12.65 28.49 -2.26
N ALA A 691 -11.66 28.04 -3.02
CA ALA A 691 -10.25 28.20 -2.70
C ALA A 691 -9.65 29.30 -3.56
N PHE A 692 -9.16 30.36 -2.92
CA PHE A 692 -8.40 31.42 -3.57
C PHE A 692 -6.92 31.18 -3.35
N ASP A 693 -6.23 30.73 -4.39
CA ASP A 693 -4.81 30.40 -4.41
C ASP A 693 -4.02 31.55 -5.03
N HIS A 694 -3.25 32.25 -4.21
CA HIS A 694 -2.35 33.32 -4.65
C HIS A 694 -0.92 32.81 -4.71
N TRP A 695 -0.38 32.66 -5.92
CA TRP A 695 1.04 32.37 -6.10
C TRP A 695 1.83 33.66 -6.30
N SER A 696 3.09 33.67 -5.87
CA SER A 696 3.95 34.86 -5.94
C SER A 696 5.41 34.49 -6.16
N THR A 697 6.14 35.36 -6.87
CA THR A 697 7.62 35.28 -6.96
C THR A 697 8.29 35.85 -5.73
N ASP A 698 7.56 36.68 -4.97
CA ASP A 698 7.96 37.11 -3.66
C ASP A 698 7.92 35.96 -2.66
N THR A 699 8.98 35.86 -1.88
CA THR A 699 9.17 34.79 -0.88
C THR A 699 9.09 35.28 0.56
N LYS A 700 8.83 36.59 0.76
CA LYS A 700 8.67 37.21 2.07
C LYS A 700 7.22 37.07 2.52
N GLN A 701 7.03 36.29 3.59
CA GLN A 701 5.76 36.10 4.28
C GLN A 701 5.68 37.12 5.42
N ASP A 702 4.90 38.19 5.24
CA ASP A 702 4.69 39.26 6.21
C ASP A 702 3.23 39.72 6.24
N ALA A 703 2.89 40.62 7.16
CA ALA A 703 1.54 41.15 7.33
C ALA A 703 1.01 41.76 6.02
N TRP A 704 1.87 42.46 5.27
CA TRP A 704 1.45 43.09 4.02
C TRP A 704 1.06 42.08 2.94
N PHE A 705 1.84 41.01 2.78
CA PHE A 705 1.44 39.92 1.87
C PHE A 705 0.04 39.40 2.23
N ILE A 706 -0.21 39.16 3.52
CA ILE A 706 -1.50 38.65 3.99
C ILE A 706 -2.63 39.64 3.67
N ALA A 707 -2.47 40.91 4.04
CA ALA A 707 -3.50 41.91 3.78
C ALA A 707 -3.76 42.11 2.28
N SER A 708 -2.72 42.07 1.43
CA SER A 708 -2.88 42.05 -0.03
C SER A 708 -3.63 40.82 -0.56
N SER A 709 -3.39 39.65 0.04
CA SER A 709 -4.12 38.44 -0.34
C SER A 709 -5.60 38.49 0.05
N PHE A 710 -5.94 39.10 1.20
CA PHE A 710 -7.34 39.33 1.58
C PHE A 710 -8.02 40.38 0.71
N ASP A 711 -7.35 41.51 0.43
CA ASP A 711 -7.83 42.54 -0.50
C ASP A 711 -8.25 41.94 -1.84
N ALA A 712 -7.38 41.12 -2.42
CA ALA A 712 -7.63 40.36 -3.63
C ALA A 712 -8.90 39.48 -3.57
N VAL A 713 -9.17 38.85 -2.43
CA VAL A 713 -10.39 38.04 -2.25
C VAL A 713 -11.61 38.94 -2.11
N PHE A 714 -11.54 39.99 -1.29
CA PHE A 714 -12.67 40.88 -1.03
C PHE A 714 -13.15 41.63 -2.27
N GLU A 715 -12.24 42.00 -3.17
CA GLU A 715 -12.62 42.62 -4.45
C GLU A 715 -13.16 41.62 -5.48
N THR A 716 -12.98 40.32 -5.26
CA THR A 716 -13.45 39.26 -6.17
C THR A 716 -14.79 38.65 -5.73
N LEU A 717 -15.11 38.69 -4.44
CA LEU A 717 -16.36 38.16 -3.91
C LEU A 717 -17.55 39.00 -4.35
N ASP A 718 -18.51 38.36 -5.03
CA ASP A 718 -19.77 38.95 -5.48
C ASP A 718 -20.94 37.98 -5.21
N PRO A 719 -21.92 38.34 -4.37
CA PRO A 719 -22.00 39.56 -3.57
C PRO A 719 -20.94 39.62 -2.46
N LYS A 720 -20.57 40.85 -2.03
CA LYS A 720 -19.67 41.04 -0.89
C LYS A 720 -20.35 40.57 0.41
N PRO A 721 -19.65 39.83 1.30
CA PRO A 721 -20.22 39.37 2.55
C PRO A 721 -20.40 40.53 3.52
N LYS A 722 -21.50 40.54 4.29
CA LYS A 722 -21.70 41.56 5.34
C LYS A 722 -20.75 41.36 6.50
N TRP A 723 -20.42 40.11 6.82
CA TRP A 723 -19.53 39.79 7.92
C TRP A 723 -18.63 38.59 7.62
N ILE A 724 -17.44 38.59 8.23
CA ILE A 724 -16.50 37.47 8.14
C ILE A 724 -15.95 37.03 9.50
N LYS A 725 -15.59 35.74 9.58
CA LYS A 725 -14.75 35.17 10.64
C LYS A 725 -13.54 34.47 10.04
N ILE A 726 -12.35 34.74 10.58
CA ILE A 726 -11.07 34.29 10.03
C ILE A 726 -10.46 33.23 10.93
N PHE A 727 -9.85 32.22 10.33
CA PHE A 727 -9.09 31.16 10.99
C PHE A 727 -7.73 30.98 10.31
N SER A 728 -6.66 31.10 11.08
CA SER A 728 -5.28 30.92 10.58
C SER A 728 -4.44 30.13 11.58
N ASP A 729 -3.20 29.80 11.25
CA ASP A 729 -2.28 29.36 12.31
C ASP A 729 -1.75 30.54 13.09
N ASN A 730 -1.06 30.19 14.17
CA ASN A 730 -0.28 31.08 15.00
C ASN A 730 1.07 31.50 14.35
N GLY A 731 1.14 31.54 13.01
CA GLY A 731 2.30 31.98 12.25
C GLY A 731 2.55 33.47 12.45
N GLY A 732 3.80 33.89 12.57
CA GLY A 732 4.13 35.30 12.87
C GLY A 732 3.70 36.29 11.79
N HIS A 733 3.41 35.82 10.57
CA HIS A 733 2.86 36.62 9.48
C HIS A 733 1.35 36.87 9.61
N TYR A 734 0.60 36.01 10.30
CA TYR A 734 -0.80 36.27 10.68
C TYR A 734 -0.89 36.92 12.06
N HIS A 735 -0.13 36.41 13.02
CA HIS A 735 -0.22 36.84 14.41
C HIS A 735 0.84 37.89 14.76
N ASN A 736 0.61 39.11 14.29
CA ASN A 736 1.44 40.27 14.58
C ASN A 736 0.59 41.55 14.68
N SER A 737 1.16 42.56 15.33
CA SER A 737 0.47 43.82 15.61
C SER A 737 0.17 44.64 14.37
N GLU A 738 1.03 44.57 13.36
CA GLU A 738 0.82 45.25 12.08
C GLU A 738 -0.48 44.77 11.42
N LEU A 739 -0.67 43.45 11.28
CA LEU A 739 -1.87 42.88 10.69
C LEU A 739 -3.12 43.16 11.53
N MET A 740 -3.06 42.96 12.86
CA MET A 740 -4.23 43.24 13.72
C MET A 740 -4.69 44.70 13.62
N THR A 741 -3.76 45.62 13.36
CA THR A 741 -4.05 47.04 13.17
C THR A 741 -4.56 47.37 11.77
N VAL A 742 -4.03 46.70 10.73
CA VAL A 742 -4.55 46.79 9.36
C VAL A 742 -6.01 46.35 9.31
N VAL A 743 -6.37 45.25 9.98
CA VAL A 743 -7.73 44.68 10.02
C VAL A 743 -8.75 45.64 10.63
N ALA A 744 -8.34 46.48 11.58
CA ALA A 744 -9.23 47.48 12.18
C ALA A 744 -9.81 48.47 11.15
N ASN A 745 -9.18 48.61 9.98
CA ASN A 745 -9.65 49.47 8.90
C ASN A 745 -10.51 48.74 7.85
N TRP A 746 -10.64 47.41 7.92
CA TRP A 746 -11.30 46.63 6.86
C TRP A 746 -12.79 46.91 6.72
N ASN A 747 -13.50 47.17 7.82
CA ASN A 747 -14.91 47.61 7.74
C ASN A 747 -15.03 48.93 6.97
N HIS A 748 -14.14 49.90 7.23
CA HIS A 748 -14.14 51.17 6.48
C HIS A 748 -13.73 51.01 5.01
N TRP A 749 -12.79 50.11 4.70
CA TRP A 749 -12.25 49.95 3.34
C TRP A 749 -13.07 49.04 2.41
N TYR A 750 -13.81 48.09 2.98
CA TYR A 750 -14.52 47.06 2.22
C TYR A 750 -16.01 46.94 2.57
N GLU A 751 -16.48 47.63 3.61
CA GLU A 751 -17.83 47.48 4.17
C GLU A 751 -18.13 46.05 4.66
N ILE A 752 -17.10 45.40 5.24
CA ILE A 752 -17.19 44.03 5.76
C ILE A 752 -16.90 44.01 7.27
N ASP A 753 -17.80 43.40 8.04
CA ASP A 753 -17.69 43.32 9.50
C ASP A 753 -16.79 42.16 9.93
N ILE A 754 -15.71 42.46 10.65
CA ILE A 754 -14.78 41.45 11.13
C ILE A 754 -15.21 40.95 12.51
N ARG A 755 -16.08 39.94 12.51
CA ARG A 755 -16.67 39.38 13.75
C ARG A 755 -15.72 38.49 14.55
N GLY A 756 -14.55 38.14 14.01
CA GLY A 756 -13.50 37.52 14.81
C GLY A 756 -12.39 36.86 14.01
N TRP A 757 -11.18 36.83 14.59
CA TRP A 757 -10.01 36.11 14.08
C TRP A 757 -9.53 35.10 15.12
N HIS A 758 -9.58 33.81 14.75
CA HIS A 758 -9.22 32.69 15.59
C HIS A 758 -7.88 32.10 15.16
N PHE A 759 -7.00 31.83 16.13
CA PHE A 759 -5.70 31.23 15.88
C PHE A 759 -5.68 29.77 16.30
N PHE A 760 -5.39 28.88 15.35
CA PHE A 760 -5.22 27.46 15.63
C PHE A 760 -3.91 27.15 16.35
N GLU A 761 -3.93 26.07 17.13
CA GLU A 761 -2.72 25.57 17.76
C GLU A 761 -1.77 24.96 16.72
N SER A 762 -0.46 25.08 16.96
CA SER A 762 0.56 24.60 16.03
C SER A 762 0.38 23.11 15.73
N GLY A 763 0.14 22.80 14.46
CA GLY A 763 0.12 21.43 13.97
C GLY A 763 -1.24 20.76 13.88
N GLU A 764 -2.40 21.43 14.03
CA GLU A 764 -3.68 20.96 13.45
C GLU A 764 -4.89 21.91 13.64
N ALA A 765 -5.71 21.96 12.57
CA ALA A 765 -7.14 22.33 12.42
C ALA A 765 -7.44 22.75 10.96
N LYS A 766 -6.38 23.22 10.28
CA LYS A 766 -6.26 23.57 8.85
C LYS A 766 -6.51 22.43 7.87
N SER A 767 -7.08 21.31 8.30
CA SER A 767 -7.24 20.11 7.47
C SER A 767 -7.88 20.37 6.10
N SER A 768 -8.70 21.42 5.94
CA SER A 768 -9.31 21.82 4.66
C SER A 768 -8.30 22.43 3.73
N VAL A 769 -7.55 23.42 4.20
CA VAL A 769 -6.51 24.05 3.40
C VAL A 769 -5.30 23.12 3.20
N ASP A 770 -4.94 22.32 4.21
CA ASP A 770 -3.92 21.27 4.10
C ASP A 770 -4.30 20.20 3.05
N SER A 771 -5.56 19.76 3.06
CA SER A 771 -6.09 18.82 2.07
C SER A 771 -6.06 19.43 0.67
N HIS A 772 -6.46 20.69 0.54
CA HIS A 772 -6.37 21.43 -0.72
C HIS A 772 -4.93 21.51 -1.22
N HIS A 773 -3.98 21.86 -0.34
CA HIS A 773 -2.56 21.88 -0.66
C HIS A 773 -2.03 20.51 -1.08
N ALA A 774 -2.53 19.41 -0.51
CA ALA A 774 -2.19 18.06 -0.94
C ALA A 774 -2.72 17.76 -2.36
N GLN A 775 -3.95 18.19 -2.67
CA GLN A 775 -4.51 18.10 -4.02
C GLN A 775 -3.70 18.92 -5.04
N ILE A 776 -3.30 20.14 -4.70
CA ILE A 776 -2.38 20.97 -5.50
C ILE A 776 -1.06 20.24 -5.76
N ALA A 777 -0.44 19.67 -4.72
CA ALA A 777 0.82 18.94 -4.88
C ALA A 777 0.68 17.74 -5.81
N HIS A 778 -0.44 17.02 -5.71
CA HIS A 778 -0.75 15.90 -6.58
C HIS A 778 -0.99 16.35 -8.02
N SER A 779 -1.75 17.42 -8.23
CA SER A 779 -2.04 17.96 -9.56
C SER A 779 -0.75 18.42 -10.27
N ILE A 780 0.12 19.15 -9.57
CA ILE A 780 1.45 19.52 -10.07
C ILE A 780 2.30 18.29 -10.42
N LYS A 781 2.29 17.26 -9.57
CA LYS A 781 3.05 16.02 -9.83
C LYS A 781 2.52 15.28 -11.05
N ARG A 782 1.20 15.23 -11.25
CA ARG A 782 0.56 14.67 -12.45
C ARG A 782 0.93 15.47 -13.68
N TYR A 783 0.86 16.80 -13.61
CA TYR A 783 1.26 17.70 -14.69
C TYR A 783 2.69 17.41 -15.16
N VAL A 784 3.64 17.29 -14.23
CA VAL A 784 5.03 16.91 -14.56
C VAL A 784 5.15 15.49 -15.12
N ARG A 785 4.42 14.53 -14.57
CA ARG A 785 4.45 13.12 -15.02
C ARG A 785 3.96 12.93 -16.46
N VAL A 786 3.03 13.77 -16.91
CA VAL A 786 2.48 13.73 -18.28
C VAL A 786 3.45 14.39 -19.29
N GLY A 787 4.58 14.92 -18.83
CA GLY A 787 5.67 15.43 -19.67
C GLY A 787 5.78 16.95 -19.70
N TYR A 788 4.96 17.68 -18.93
CA TYR A 788 5.05 19.13 -18.83
C TYR A 788 6.11 19.59 -17.82
N ASN A 789 6.70 20.76 -18.03
CA ASN A 789 7.66 21.37 -17.10
C ASN A 789 6.99 22.46 -16.28
N LEU A 790 7.29 22.54 -14.99
CA LEU A 790 6.94 23.63 -14.09
C LEU A 790 8.17 24.55 -13.93
N ASP A 791 8.41 25.41 -14.90
CA ASP A 791 9.57 26.30 -15.02
C ASP A 791 9.23 27.79 -14.80
N ASN A 792 7.95 28.15 -14.79
CA ASN A 792 7.45 29.48 -14.41
C ASN A 792 6.20 29.35 -13.51
N GLY A 793 5.81 30.45 -12.87
CA GLY A 793 4.69 30.46 -11.94
C GLY A 793 3.30 30.37 -12.59
N GLU A 794 3.14 30.90 -13.82
CA GLU A 794 1.89 30.77 -14.60
C GLU A 794 1.50 29.30 -14.82
N LYS A 795 2.49 28.42 -15.00
CA LYS A 795 2.25 26.97 -15.12
C LYS A 795 1.71 26.32 -13.85
N ILE A 796 1.78 26.99 -12.70
CA ILE A 796 1.08 26.54 -11.48
C ILE A 796 -0.44 26.61 -11.72
N GLU A 797 -0.93 27.68 -12.35
CA GLU A 797 -2.35 27.85 -12.68
C GLU A 797 -2.82 26.73 -13.61
N ASP A 798 -2.08 26.47 -14.68
CA ASP A 798 -2.35 25.37 -15.60
C ASP A 798 -2.33 24.00 -14.93
N ALA A 799 -1.41 23.81 -13.98
CA ALA A 799 -1.28 22.55 -13.27
C ALA A 799 -2.44 22.28 -12.31
N ILE A 800 -3.14 23.31 -11.81
CA ILE A 800 -4.20 23.17 -10.81
C ILE A 800 -5.59 23.61 -11.27
N LYS A 801 -5.76 24.11 -12.50
CA LYS A 801 -7.04 24.59 -13.06
C LYS A 801 -8.22 23.60 -13.04
N ASN A 802 -7.95 22.30 -12.86
CA ASN A 802 -8.98 21.27 -12.83
C ASN A 802 -9.39 20.89 -11.39
N LEU A 803 -8.85 21.54 -10.37
CA LEU A 803 -9.30 21.34 -8.98
C LEU A 803 -10.66 22.02 -8.77
N GLY A 804 -11.56 21.34 -8.05
CA GLY A 804 -12.89 21.85 -7.76
C GLY A 804 -12.84 23.07 -6.84
N GLY A 805 -13.70 24.05 -7.11
CA GLY A 805 -13.85 25.27 -6.32
C GLY A 805 -12.59 26.15 -6.29
N THR A 806 -11.61 25.92 -7.16
CA THR A 806 -10.30 26.56 -7.09
C THR A 806 -10.18 27.73 -8.07
N SER A 807 -9.83 28.90 -7.53
CA SER A 807 -9.52 30.14 -8.24
C SER A 807 -8.09 30.55 -7.96
N VAL A 808 -7.30 30.75 -9.00
CA VAL A 808 -5.86 31.00 -8.90
C VAL A 808 -5.54 32.37 -9.48
N ALA A 809 -4.65 33.10 -8.83
CA ALA A 809 -4.12 34.37 -9.33
C ALA A 809 -2.64 34.56 -8.95
N HIS A 810 -1.92 35.31 -9.77
CA HIS A 810 -0.60 35.85 -9.46
C HIS A 810 -0.77 37.09 -8.59
N LEU A 811 -0.08 37.14 -7.45
CA LEU A 811 -0.13 38.25 -6.50
C LEU A 811 1.28 38.78 -6.23
N GLU A 812 1.49 40.08 -6.43
CA GLU A 812 2.71 40.78 -5.98
C GLU A 812 2.33 41.93 -5.04
N PRO A 813 2.68 41.86 -3.75
CA PRO A 813 2.31 42.90 -2.79
C PRO A 813 3.18 44.15 -2.94
N LYS A 814 2.54 45.33 -2.97
CA LYS A 814 3.24 46.61 -2.88
C LYS A 814 3.46 46.97 -1.41
N ARG A 815 4.72 46.93 -0.96
CA ARG A 815 5.07 47.22 0.43
C ARG A 815 5.40 48.68 0.63
N ASN A 816 4.46 49.37 1.27
CA ASN A 816 4.69 50.68 1.85
C ASN A 816 4.83 50.46 3.35
N HIS A 817 6.09 50.37 3.81
CA HIS A 817 6.39 49.95 5.18
C HIS A 817 6.05 51.06 6.17
N VAL A 818 4.98 50.87 6.95
CA VAL A 818 4.68 51.72 8.12
C VAL A 818 5.08 50.93 9.38
N PRO A 819 6.04 51.42 10.18
CA PRO A 819 6.44 50.71 11.40
C PRO A 819 5.29 50.69 12.42
N VAL A 820 4.91 49.49 12.87
CA VAL A 820 3.89 49.29 13.91
C VAL A 820 4.53 48.72 15.17
N LYS A 821 4.27 49.35 16.33
CA LYS A 821 4.74 48.90 17.64
C LYS A 821 4.00 47.62 18.07
N THR A 822 4.64 46.85 18.95
CA THR A 822 4.10 45.55 19.38
C THR A 822 2.99 45.73 20.43
N ILE A 823 1.83 45.14 20.17
CA ILE A 823 0.75 44.96 21.15
C ILE A 823 1.27 44.11 22.31
N SER A 824 1.17 44.64 23.53
CA SER A 824 1.66 43.97 24.72
C SER A 824 0.96 42.62 24.91
N GLY A 825 1.74 41.57 25.14
CA GLY A 825 1.22 40.22 25.40
C GLY A 825 0.60 39.50 24.20
N ILE A 826 0.73 40.02 22.98
CA ILE A 826 0.09 39.46 21.77
C ILE A 826 0.27 37.95 21.61
N THR A 827 1.46 37.42 21.90
CA THR A 827 1.77 35.99 21.79
C THR A 827 0.95 35.07 22.71
N LYS A 828 0.30 35.63 23.74
CA LYS A 828 -0.58 34.92 24.69
C LYS A 828 -2.05 34.94 24.27
N LEU A 829 -2.41 35.81 23.34
CA LEU A 829 -3.77 35.94 22.81
C LEU A 829 -3.97 34.90 21.71
N SER A 830 -5.18 34.40 21.53
CA SER A 830 -5.51 33.45 20.44
C SER A 830 -6.86 33.74 19.79
N TYR A 831 -7.52 34.81 20.21
CA TYR A 831 -8.77 35.30 19.65
C TYR A 831 -8.81 36.82 19.64
N PHE A 832 -9.28 37.42 18.53
CA PHE A 832 -9.44 38.87 18.36
C PHE A 832 -10.79 39.19 17.74
N GLU A 833 -11.39 40.31 18.13
CA GLU A 833 -12.62 40.88 17.58
C GLU A 833 -12.47 42.39 17.35
N TRP A 834 -13.19 42.91 16.35
CA TRP A 834 -13.25 44.33 15.99
C TRP A 834 -14.70 44.81 16.03
N PRO A 835 -15.25 45.10 17.23
CA PRO A 835 -16.62 45.58 17.37
C PRO A 835 -16.87 46.89 16.61
N ILE A 836 -17.94 46.87 15.82
CA ILE A 836 -18.45 48.02 15.06
C ILE A 836 -19.76 48.59 15.63
N GLU A 837 -20.35 47.89 16.60
CA GLU A 837 -21.55 48.29 17.33
C GLU A 837 -21.33 48.12 18.84
N GLY A 838 -22.10 48.87 19.65
CA GLY A 838 -22.06 48.80 21.11
C GLY A 838 -21.04 49.74 21.78
N PRO A 839 -20.70 49.52 23.07
CA PRO A 839 -19.87 50.45 23.84
C PRO A 839 -18.38 50.41 23.48
N PHE A 840 -17.95 49.41 22.70
CA PHE A 840 -16.53 49.18 22.35
C PHE A 840 -16.22 49.48 20.88
N ILE A 841 -17.02 50.28 20.20
CA ILE A 841 -16.81 50.62 18.77
C ILE A 841 -15.39 51.14 18.53
N GLY A 842 -14.72 50.57 17.54
CA GLY A 842 -13.36 50.94 17.14
C GLY A 842 -12.25 50.39 18.06
N TYR A 843 -12.59 49.59 19.07
CA TYR A 843 -11.61 48.88 19.89
C TYR A 843 -11.11 47.63 19.16
N ILE A 844 -9.90 47.20 19.50
CA ILE A 844 -9.46 45.83 19.27
C ILE A 844 -9.68 45.07 20.58
N GLN A 845 -10.52 44.05 20.55
CA GLN A 845 -10.75 43.17 21.69
C GLN A 845 -10.04 41.85 21.47
N ALA A 846 -9.44 41.27 22.51
CA ALA A 846 -8.74 40.02 22.40
C ALA A 846 -8.86 39.16 23.65
N GLN A 847 -8.79 37.84 23.47
CA GLN A 847 -8.84 36.85 24.55
C GLN A 847 -7.74 35.80 24.41
N THR A 848 -7.44 35.14 25.54
CA THR A 848 -6.49 34.03 25.59
C THR A 848 -6.98 32.82 24.80
N LEU A 849 -8.28 32.57 24.83
CA LEU A 849 -9.00 31.57 24.04
C LEU A 849 -10.43 32.10 23.79
N PRO A 850 -11.12 31.69 22.71
CA PRO A 850 -12.51 32.10 22.50
C PRO A 850 -13.37 31.74 23.71
N HIS A 851 -14.20 32.66 24.21
CA HIS A 851 -15.09 32.45 25.36
C HIS A 851 -14.40 32.14 26.71
N ILE A 852 -13.07 32.29 26.80
CA ILE A 852 -12.29 31.94 28.00
C ILE A 852 -11.27 33.04 28.32
N GLY A 853 -11.24 33.46 29.58
CA GLY A 853 -10.41 34.55 30.09
C GLY A 853 -11.01 35.94 29.85
N GLU A 854 -10.47 36.90 30.60
CA GLU A 854 -10.88 38.30 30.50
C GLU A 854 -10.52 38.92 29.14
N TRP A 855 -11.37 39.83 28.70
CA TRP A 855 -11.14 40.62 27.50
C TRP A 855 -10.00 41.62 27.70
N SER A 856 -8.93 41.46 26.93
CA SER A 856 -7.95 42.52 26.70
C SER A 856 -8.54 43.51 25.71
N ARG A 857 -8.71 44.77 26.12
CA ARG A 857 -9.35 45.81 25.29
C ARG A 857 -8.33 46.89 24.98
N TYR A 858 -8.13 47.15 23.69
CA TYR A 858 -7.25 48.21 23.20
C TYR A 858 -8.11 49.31 22.58
N SER A 859 -8.10 50.50 23.18
CA SER A 859 -8.90 51.63 22.71
C SER A 859 -8.35 52.22 21.41
N PRO A 860 -9.14 53.01 20.65
CA PRO A 860 -8.63 53.76 19.51
C PRO A 860 -7.38 54.60 19.82
N THR A 861 -7.30 55.16 21.04
CA THR A 861 -6.12 55.91 21.52
C THR A 861 -4.90 55.02 21.76
N ASP A 862 -5.10 53.76 22.14
CA ASP A 862 -3.99 52.81 22.28
C ASP A 862 -3.52 52.32 20.92
N ILE A 863 -4.44 52.10 19.99
CA ILE A 863 -4.14 51.73 18.60
C ILE A 863 -3.36 52.85 17.91
N SER A 864 -3.76 54.11 18.08
CA SER A 864 -3.05 55.25 17.49
C SER A 864 -1.62 55.42 18.03
N LYS A 865 -1.32 54.94 19.24
CA LYS A 865 0.07 54.92 19.76
C LYS A 865 0.94 53.85 19.10
N LEU A 866 0.32 52.82 18.52
CA LEU A 866 1.03 51.72 17.86
C LEU A 866 1.52 52.09 16.47
N ILE A 867 0.90 53.08 15.82
CA ILE A 867 1.20 53.48 14.45
C ILE A 867 1.65 54.94 14.43
N ASP A 868 2.80 55.22 13.81
CA ASP A 868 3.31 56.59 13.71
C ASP A 868 2.75 57.32 12.47
N GLU A 869 2.24 56.59 11.45
CA GLU A 869 1.62 57.13 10.22
C GLU A 869 0.31 56.39 9.89
N SER A 870 -0.65 57.03 9.22
CA SER A 870 -1.92 56.36 8.86
C SER A 870 -1.70 55.20 7.88
N LEU A 871 -2.27 54.03 8.20
CA LEU A 871 -2.29 52.89 7.28
C LEU A 871 -3.20 53.18 6.09
N HIS A 872 -2.80 52.76 4.89
CA HIS A 872 -3.59 52.88 3.67
C HIS A 872 -4.07 51.50 3.21
N LYS A 873 -5.13 51.48 2.41
CA LYS A 873 -5.66 50.25 1.81
C LYS A 873 -4.57 49.60 0.93
N PRO A 874 -4.32 48.28 1.06
CA PRO A 874 -3.41 47.57 0.16
C PRO A 874 -3.83 47.72 -1.30
N THR A 875 -2.84 47.90 -2.19
CA THR A 875 -3.06 47.96 -3.64
C THR A 875 -2.07 47.02 -4.35
N PRO A 876 -2.18 45.70 -4.16
CA PRO A 876 -1.28 44.75 -4.79
C PRO A 876 -1.46 44.73 -6.31
N ASP A 877 -0.41 44.31 -7.03
CA ASP A 877 -0.58 43.92 -8.42
C ASP A 877 -1.11 42.49 -8.45
N ILE A 878 -2.30 42.31 -9.02
CA ILE A 878 -2.98 41.02 -9.08
C ILE A 878 -3.47 40.70 -10.49
N SER A 879 -3.26 39.46 -10.94
CA SER A 879 -3.88 38.94 -12.16
C SER A 879 -5.34 38.53 -11.92
N THR A 880 -6.15 38.50 -12.97
CA THR A 880 -7.55 38.06 -12.86
C THR A 880 -7.63 36.61 -12.36
N HIS A 881 -8.43 36.36 -11.32
CA HIS A 881 -8.65 35.00 -10.83
C HIS A 881 -9.25 34.08 -11.89
N THR A 882 -8.72 32.86 -11.96
CA THR A 882 -9.30 31.81 -12.79
C THR A 882 -10.68 31.39 -12.28
N LYS A 883 -11.57 31.03 -13.22
CA LYS A 883 -12.91 30.52 -12.89
C LYS A 883 -12.86 29.03 -12.54
N PRO A 884 -13.46 28.60 -11.43
CA PRO A 884 -13.48 27.20 -11.05
C PRO A 884 -14.35 26.38 -12.02
N ASN A 885 -13.84 25.24 -12.46
CA ASN A 885 -14.53 24.37 -13.42
C ASN A 885 -15.58 23.44 -12.78
N LEU A 886 -15.48 23.18 -11.49
CA LEU A 886 -16.36 22.31 -10.72
C LEU A 886 -16.68 22.96 -9.37
N PRO A 887 -17.89 22.80 -8.81
CA PRO A 887 -18.19 23.24 -7.46
C PRO A 887 -17.48 22.36 -6.42
N TRP A 888 -17.18 22.92 -5.24
CA TRP A 888 -16.67 22.16 -4.10
C TRP A 888 -17.66 22.28 -2.93
N ASN A 889 -18.45 21.22 -2.74
CA ASN A 889 -19.44 21.14 -1.66
C ASN A 889 -18.88 20.38 -0.46
N PHE A 890 -19.14 20.87 0.74
CA PHE A 890 -18.68 20.32 2.01
C PHE A 890 -19.88 20.00 2.92
N PRO A 891 -20.05 18.76 3.42
CA PRO A 891 -21.20 18.41 4.25
C PRO A 891 -21.11 19.06 5.64
N ILE A 892 -22.24 19.57 6.14
CA ILE A 892 -22.37 20.01 7.54
C ILE A 892 -22.64 18.75 8.38
N VAL A 893 -21.62 18.20 9.03
CA VAL A 893 -21.83 17.11 9.98
C VAL A 893 -22.53 17.67 11.23
N ARG A 894 -23.84 17.43 11.35
CA ARG A 894 -24.55 17.63 12.62
C ARG A 894 -24.16 16.47 13.53
N ILE A 895 -23.65 16.74 14.73
CA ILE A 895 -23.18 15.72 15.67
C ILE A 895 -24.41 15.09 16.33
N LYS A 896 -25.23 14.36 15.58
CA LYS A 896 -26.43 13.72 16.15
C LYS A 896 -26.15 12.41 16.89
N ASP A 897 -24.94 11.83 16.79
CA ASP A 897 -24.70 10.47 17.31
C ASP A 897 -23.56 10.31 18.34
N LYS A 898 -22.87 11.38 18.77
CA LYS A 898 -21.82 11.24 19.80
C LYS A 898 -22.34 11.29 21.24
N THR A 899 -23.40 12.05 21.50
CA THR A 899 -23.95 12.27 22.85
C THR A 899 -24.50 10.99 23.47
N ASN A 900 -25.11 10.10 22.68
CA ASN A 900 -25.70 8.87 23.21
C ASN A 900 -24.71 7.69 23.36
N LYS A 901 -23.53 7.74 22.71
CA LYS A 901 -22.50 6.68 22.86
C LYS A 901 -21.45 7.03 23.91
N SER A 902 -21.05 8.30 24.07
CA SER A 902 -20.03 8.66 25.07
C SER A 902 -20.55 8.59 26.50
N MET A 903 -21.81 8.96 26.77
CA MET A 903 -22.37 8.87 28.12
C MET A 903 -22.50 7.43 28.64
N LEU A 904 -22.62 6.43 27.76
CA LEU A 904 -22.75 5.01 28.12
C LEU A 904 -21.40 4.28 28.28
N GLU A 905 -20.31 4.77 27.68
CA GLU A 905 -18.97 4.14 27.76
C GLU A 905 -18.03 4.77 28.79
N ILE A 906 -18.28 6.01 29.26
CA ILE A 906 -17.46 6.66 30.31
C ILE A 906 -17.54 5.94 31.67
N GLY A 907 -18.57 5.11 31.88
CA GLY A 907 -18.89 4.50 33.18
C GLY A 907 -17.91 3.46 33.75
N ASN A 908 -16.88 3.02 33.02
CA ASN A 908 -16.06 1.88 33.44
C ASN A 908 -14.63 2.20 33.94
N ASN A 909 -14.18 3.46 33.94
CA ASN A 909 -12.78 3.84 34.28
C ASN A 909 -12.61 5.03 35.25
N THR A 910 -13.68 5.43 35.96
CA THR A 910 -13.66 6.56 36.90
C THR A 910 -13.45 6.08 38.33
N GLN A 911 -12.52 6.73 39.04
CA GLN A 911 -12.39 6.58 40.49
C GLN A 911 -13.19 7.68 41.18
N ILE A 912 -14.12 7.29 42.05
CA ILE A 912 -14.98 8.21 42.81
C ILE A 912 -14.30 8.54 44.14
N CYS A 913 -14.23 9.83 44.47
CA CYS A 913 -13.65 10.36 45.70
C CYS A 913 -14.75 10.97 46.60
N PRO A 914 -14.65 10.86 47.94
CA PRO A 914 -15.69 11.37 48.86
C PRO A 914 -15.74 12.90 49.00
N THR A 915 -14.66 13.60 48.63
CA THR A 915 -14.47 15.05 48.81
C THR A 915 -13.92 15.66 47.53
N ASP A 916 -14.06 16.98 47.36
CA ASP A 916 -13.39 17.71 46.27
C ASP A 916 -11.88 17.43 46.29
N ILE A 917 -11.35 17.11 45.13
CA ILE A 917 -9.94 16.74 44.93
C ILE A 917 -9.14 17.82 44.20
N SER A 918 -9.76 18.96 43.87
CA SER A 918 -9.13 20.04 43.12
C SER A 918 -7.78 20.47 43.71
N ASP A 919 -7.70 20.63 45.04
CA ASP A 919 -6.46 21.02 45.74
C ASP A 919 -5.41 19.90 45.84
N LYS A 920 -5.80 18.65 45.62
CA LYS A 920 -4.92 17.45 45.68
C LYS A 920 -4.56 16.92 44.28
N PHE A 921 -4.98 17.62 43.22
CA PHE A 921 -4.72 17.22 41.87
C PHE A 921 -3.29 17.59 41.45
N GLN A 922 -2.67 16.74 40.63
CA GLN A 922 -1.25 16.89 40.25
C GLN A 922 -1.00 18.04 39.27
N LEU A 923 -2.05 18.60 38.66
CA LEU A 923 -1.97 19.74 37.75
C LEU A 923 -2.77 20.92 38.33
N GLU A 924 -2.14 22.09 38.37
CA GLU A 924 -2.74 23.31 38.89
C GLU A 924 -3.95 23.78 38.05
N ASN A 925 -4.88 24.51 38.66
CA ASN A 925 -6.00 25.10 37.92
C ASN A 925 -5.47 26.05 36.81
N GLY A 926 -5.97 25.90 35.59
CA GLY A 926 -5.46 26.64 34.43
C GLY A 926 -4.14 26.11 33.85
N TRP A 927 -3.74 24.89 34.18
CA TRP A 927 -2.48 24.29 33.74
C TRP A 927 -2.30 24.21 32.23
N ALA A 928 -3.34 24.38 31.39
CA ALA A 928 -3.19 24.39 29.93
C ALA A 928 -3.20 25.79 29.30
N LEU A 929 -3.29 26.86 30.08
CA LEU A 929 -3.13 28.21 29.55
C LEU A 929 -1.69 28.43 29.06
N LYS A 930 -1.53 29.13 27.91
CA LYS A 930 -0.20 29.45 27.34
C LYS A 930 0.66 30.27 28.30
N SER A 931 0.04 31.14 29.10
CA SER A 931 0.71 31.94 30.13
C SER A 931 1.41 31.10 31.20
N ASN A 932 0.88 29.90 31.46
CA ASN A 932 1.31 29.03 32.55
C ASN A 932 2.29 27.94 32.07
N GLN A 933 2.54 27.85 30.76
CA GLN A 933 3.47 26.86 30.19
C GLN A 933 4.93 27.31 30.32
N LYS A 934 5.79 26.39 30.78
CA LYS A 934 7.26 26.58 30.81
C LYS A 934 7.91 26.45 29.43
N TYR A 935 7.39 25.60 28.55
CA TYR A 935 7.93 25.34 27.21
C TYR A 935 7.15 26.12 26.12
N GLY A 936 7.74 26.23 24.93
CA GLY A 936 7.05 26.82 23.77
C GLY A 936 6.95 28.35 23.74
N GLN A 937 7.48 29.06 24.73
CA GLN A 937 7.51 30.52 24.73
C GLN A 937 8.55 31.06 23.72
N ARG A 938 8.10 31.71 22.64
CA ARG A 938 8.99 32.41 21.69
C ARG A 938 9.46 33.73 22.31
N GLY A 939 10.78 33.92 22.40
CA GLY A 939 11.39 35.22 22.71
C GLY A 939 11.86 35.46 24.14
N VAL A 940 11.91 34.43 24.99
CA VAL A 940 12.37 34.54 26.40
C VAL A 940 13.91 34.52 26.53
N GLY A 941 14.62 34.20 25.45
CA GLY A 941 16.08 34.31 25.41
C GLY A 941 16.51 35.78 25.44
N LYS A 942 17.41 36.14 26.36
CA LYS A 942 18.05 37.46 26.42
C LYS A 942 18.64 37.77 25.03
N ARG A 943 18.24 38.89 24.43
CA ARG A 943 18.71 39.28 23.08
C ARG A 943 20.21 39.56 23.14
N ILE A 944 20.98 39.02 22.19
CA ILE A 944 22.40 39.36 22.06
C ILE A 944 22.54 40.88 21.92
N THR A 945 23.35 41.50 22.78
CA THR A 945 23.59 42.93 22.80
C THR A 945 24.26 43.39 21.50
N VAL A 946 24.14 44.68 21.17
CA VAL A 946 24.74 45.25 19.95
C VAL A 946 26.26 45.06 19.96
N LEU A 947 26.88 45.20 21.12
CA LEU A 947 28.31 45.04 21.36
C LEU A 947 28.77 43.60 21.11
N VAL A 948 28.12 42.59 21.73
CA VAL A 948 28.44 41.17 21.49
C VAL A 948 28.21 40.77 20.03
N LYS A 949 27.19 41.32 19.36
CA LYS A 949 27.00 41.11 17.91
C LYS A 949 28.16 41.65 17.09
N ALA A 950 28.78 42.76 17.47
CA ALA A 950 29.92 43.32 16.76
C ALA A 950 31.15 42.40 16.85
N TYR A 951 31.47 41.87 18.04
CA TYR A 951 32.54 40.88 18.21
C TYR A 951 32.28 39.60 17.42
N LEU A 952 31.07 39.05 17.48
CA LEU A 952 30.69 37.87 16.69
C LEU A 952 30.83 38.10 15.17
N LYS A 953 30.52 39.30 14.67
CA LYS A 953 30.80 39.67 13.27
C LYS A 953 32.29 39.73 12.97
N GLY A 954 33.08 40.34 13.86
CA GLY A 954 34.54 40.39 13.74
C GLY A 954 35.16 39.00 13.64
N PHE A 955 34.85 38.12 14.59
CA PHE A 955 35.32 36.73 14.61
C PHE A 955 34.92 35.95 13.35
N PHE A 956 33.68 36.14 12.88
CA PHE A 956 33.19 35.46 11.68
C PHE A 956 33.85 35.98 10.38
N LEU A 957 34.08 37.29 10.27
CA LEU A 957 34.69 37.90 9.09
C LEU A 957 36.19 37.63 9.02
N ALA A 958 36.90 37.59 10.15
CA ALA A 958 38.32 37.20 10.21
C ALA A 958 38.55 35.83 9.56
N GLY A 959 37.70 34.84 9.90
CA GLY A 959 37.74 33.50 9.31
C GLY A 959 37.35 33.41 7.82
N ASN A 960 36.67 34.43 7.27
CA ASN A 960 36.37 34.52 5.83
C ASN A 960 37.52 35.16 5.05
N VAL A 961 38.27 36.07 5.67
CA VAL A 961 39.47 36.70 5.09
C VAL A 961 40.63 35.72 5.10
N ASN A 962 40.81 34.98 6.19
CA ASN A 962 41.86 33.97 6.32
C ASN A 962 41.30 32.67 6.90
N LYS A 963 41.49 31.55 6.17
CA LYS A 963 40.94 30.25 6.54
C LYS A 963 41.54 29.67 7.82
N THR A 964 42.76 30.09 8.20
CA THR A 964 43.40 29.65 9.45
C THR A 964 42.76 30.25 10.69
N ASP A 965 42.07 31.39 10.54
CA ASP A 965 41.49 32.16 11.65
C ASP A 965 39.99 31.86 11.80
N ARG A 966 39.54 30.74 11.22
CA ARG A 966 38.15 30.34 11.21
C ARG A 966 37.76 29.71 12.54
N MET A 967 36.94 30.44 13.29
CA MET A 967 36.46 30.02 14.59
C MET A 967 35.17 29.20 14.51
N SER A 968 35.08 28.12 15.31
CA SER A 968 33.82 27.43 15.58
C SER A 968 32.97 28.22 16.59
N ALA A 969 31.70 27.83 16.76
CA ALA A 969 30.84 28.46 17.77
C ALA A 969 31.38 28.27 19.20
N LYS A 970 32.10 27.17 19.46
CA LYS A 970 32.78 26.94 20.74
C LYS A 970 33.96 27.87 20.92
N ASP A 971 34.74 28.11 19.86
CA ASP A 971 35.90 29.01 19.91
C ASP A 971 35.43 30.46 20.11
N MET A 972 34.37 30.88 19.40
CA MET A 972 33.76 32.20 19.61
C MET A 972 33.19 32.36 21.03
N TYR A 973 32.63 31.30 21.61
CA TYR A 973 32.19 31.31 23.01
C TYR A 973 33.37 31.47 23.98
N ILE A 974 34.49 30.79 23.72
CA ILE A 974 35.70 30.91 24.54
C ILE A 974 36.26 32.34 24.47
N GLU A 975 36.35 32.93 23.28
CA GLU A 975 36.81 34.32 23.13
C GLU A 975 35.85 35.34 23.76
N LEU A 976 34.53 35.14 23.67
CA LEU A 976 33.58 36.00 24.37
C LEU A 976 33.72 35.88 25.91
N ASN A 977 34.05 34.69 26.44
CA ASN A 977 34.33 34.57 27.87
C ASN A 977 35.62 35.28 28.28
N LYS A 978 36.67 35.26 27.44
CA LYS A 978 37.89 36.05 27.68
C LYS A 978 37.60 37.55 27.68
N LEU A 979 36.83 38.05 26.72
CA LEU A 979 36.38 39.45 26.69
C LEU A 979 35.53 39.82 27.92
N ALA A 980 34.79 38.85 28.48
CA ALA A 980 34.05 39.05 29.72
C ALA A 980 34.95 39.05 30.97
N GLU A 981 36.03 38.27 30.96
CA GLU A 981 37.07 38.25 32.00
C GLU A 981 37.93 39.52 31.97
N GLU A 982 38.16 40.10 30.78
CA GLU A 982 38.85 41.37 30.56
C GLU A 982 37.98 42.61 30.84
N GLY A 983 36.67 42.40 31.07
CA GLY A 983 35.72 43.46 31.43
C GLY A 983 35.16 44.27 30.25
N GLU A 984 35.43 43.86 29.00
CA GLU A 984 34.90 44.53 27.80
C GLU A 984 33.41 44.23 27.56
N ILE A 985 32.93 43.08 28.05
CA ILE A 985 31.50 42.73 28.08
C ILE A 985 31.12 42.16 29.45
N GLN A 986 29.86 42.27 29.86
CA GLN A 986 29.44 41.64 31.12
C GLN A 986 29.28 40.12 30.96
N LYS A 987 29.59 39.36 32.01
CA LYS A 987 29.53 37.89 32.00
C LYS A 987 28.12 37.35 31.71
N ASP A 988 27.08 38.09 32.09
CA ASP A 988 25.68 37.77 31.82
C ASP A 988 25.20 38.21 30.41
N GLU A 989 26.07 38.83 29.62
CA GLU A 989 25.87 39.12 28.19
C GLU A 989 26.42 38.03 27.26
N VAL A 990 27.25 37.12 27.78
CA VAL A 990 27.82 36.02 26.98
C VAL A 990 26.71 35.03 26.57
N PRO A 991 26.41 34.88 25.26
CA PRO A 991 25.34 34.02 24.79
C PRO A 991 25.77 32.54 24.83
N GLU A 992 24.81 31.65 25.06
CA GLU A 992 25.05 30.21 24.98
C GLU A 992 25.57 29.78 23.60
N ILE A 993 26.35 28.69 23.55
CA ILE A 993 26.94 28.14 22.33
C ILE A 993 25.89 27.90 21.23
N LYS A 994 24.72 27.35 21.58
CA LYS A 994 23.60 27.14 20.62
C LYS A 994 23.09 28.45 20.01
N THR A 995 23.11 29.53 20.78
CA THR A 995 22.70 30.85 20.33
C THR A 995 23.71 31.42 19.33
N ILE A 996 25.01 31.18 19.57
CA ILE A 996 26.10 31.54 18.65
C ILE A 996 26.02 30.72 17.34
N GLU A 997 25.79 29.40 17.41
CA GLU A 997 25.58 28.54 16.24
C GLU A 997 24.41 29.02 15.36
N GLY A 998 23.29 29.34 16.02
CA GLY A 998 22.11 29.90 15.35
C GLY A 998 22.35 31.29 14.77
N TRP A 999 23.20 32.10 15.39
CA TRP A 999 23.63 33.40 14.87
C TRP A 999 24.52 33.25 13.63
N ILE A 1000 25.56 32.40 13.68
CA ILE A 1000 26.47 32.10 12.57
C ILE A 1000 25.70 31.66 11.33
N THR A 1001 24.76 30.73 11.51
CA THR A 1001 23.94 30.19 10.41
C THR A 1001 23.14 31.30 9.72
N ARG A 1002 22.51 32.18 10.49
CA ARG A 1002 21.71 33.30 9.97
C ARG A 1002 22.60 34.36 9.30
N TYR A 1003 23.72 34.71 9.91
CA TYR A 1003 24.63 35.73 9.38
C TYR A 1003 25.29 35.27 8.07
N SER A 1004 25.72 34.01 7.99
CA SER A 1004 26.23 33.40 6.75
C SER A 1004 25.18 33.35 5.63
N ALA A 1005 23.91 33.11 5.96
CA ALA A 1005 22.82 33.15 4.99
C ALA A 1005 22.57 34.58 4.46
N SER A 1006 22.66 35.59 5.34
CA SER A 1006 22.53 37.01 4.97
C SER A 1006 23.62 37.45 4.00
N LEU A 1007 24.89 37.14 4.28
CA LEU A 1007 26.02 37.47 3.40
C LEU A 1007 25.93 36.79 2.03
N ARG A 1008 25.42 35.55 1.99
CA ARG A 1008 25.15 34.85 0.73
C ARG A 1008 24.04 35.51 -0.07
N LYS A 1009 23.02 36.05 0.60
CA LYS A 1009 21.93 36.80 -0.03
C LYS A 1009 22.43 38.12 -0.60
N GLU A 1010 23.18 38.92 0.17
CA GLU A 1010 23.79 40.17 -0.31
C GLU A 1010 24.76 39.93 -1.48
N SER A 1011 25.59 38.89 -1.43
CA SER A 1011 26.49 38.55 -2.54
C SER A 1011 25.74 38.11 -3.80
N ALA A 1012 24.58 37.46 -3.66
CA ALA A 1012 23.73 37.11 -4.80
C ALA A 1012 23.05 38.35 -5.40
N GLU A 1013 22.55 39.26 -4.55
CA GLU A 1013 21.94 40.52 -4.98
C GLU A 1013 22.96 41.42 -5.72
N GLN A 1014 24.21 41.51 -5.23
CA GLN A 1014 25.29 42.23 -5.91
C GLN A 1014 25.68 41.61 -7.27
N ARG A 1015 25.63 40.28 -7.42
CA ARG A 1015 25.87 39.62 -8.72
C ARG A 1015 24.78 39.93 -9.74
N VAL A 1016 23.51 39.95 -9.31
CA VAL A 1016 22.39 40.32 -10.17
C VAL A 1016 22.52 41.78 -10.63
N ILE A 1017 22.89 42.70 -9.74
CA ILE A 1017 23.17 44.10 -10.09
C ILE A 1017 24.34 44.21 -11.09
N GLY A 1018 25.40 43.41 -10.90
CA GLY A 1018 26.54 43.34 -11.82
C GLY A 1018 26.20 42.79 -13.21
N GLU A 1019 25.32 41.78 -13.30
CA GLU A 1019 24.82 41.24 -14.57
C GLU A 1019 23.86 42.21 -15.28
N THR A 1020 23.09 43.00 -14.52
CA THR A 1020 22.20 44.03 -15.07
C THR A 1020 22.99 45.19 -15.67
N ASN A 1021 24.13 45.56 -15.07
CA ASN A 1021 25.04 46.57 -15.62
C ASN A 1021 25.86 46.07 -16.82
N LYS A 1022 26.13 44.76 -16.93
CA LYS A 1022 26.76 44.16 -18.12
C LYS A 1022 25.84 44.06 -19.34
N ARG A 1023 24.52 44.13 -19.16
CA ARG A 1023 23.54 44.16 -20.28
C ARG A 1023 23.23 45.58 -20.78
N ARG A 1024 23.86 46.60 -20.20
CA ARG A 1024 23.70 48.02 -20.57
C ARG A 1024 24.91 48.59 -21.33
N TRP A 1025 25.84 47.75 -21.76
CA TRP A 1025 26.95 48.08 -22.66
C TRP A 1025 26.92 47.21 -23.90
#